data_AF-A0A972DRD0-F1
#
_entry.id   AF-A0A972DRD0-F1
#
_cell.length_a   1.000
_cell.length_b   1.000
_cell.length_c   1.000
_cell.angle_alpha   90.00
_cell.angle_beta   90.00
_cell.angle_gamma   90.00
#
_symmetry.space_group_name_H-M   'P 1'
#
loop_
_entity.id
_entity.type
_entity.pdbx_description
1 polymer ?
#
loop_
_entity_poly.entity_id
_entity_poly.type
_entity_poly.pdbx_seq_one_letter_code
_entity_poly.pdbx_strand_id
1 'polypeptide(L)'
;MTIASTSELTILGCHPFAKGEDGKLKSRIGTIFPKSRTLVTVKTIHAFQRRIYIDHVNQLRAADGRPPLNEDEEGQEWRNAVDLLFEEDERISIRPNPDNMPLAFEADELLAESGIAPKYRINFLYALDRRVRQAVQRRGEYWRITALPTSPEQMARMIVDSKLSIAGEKIYYYNKATGTRWLTYQEFSQLGQLTPAELAAHLTEIQAHCQRTNPRGFPEVDFFISAESFSPQDFSSYDFSRLDPDQLQQAYASLEERFREAVAPEFRHDDVQDIQWRNRMFEALLVRDDERVSEETLLGLSPEFFMQIHWLPGGRIQAGELIFDPVFSLRDLQPDNEELRELCDERARAFIFNYVRQYANLEYVNIGRVANSLSRRRDTEKRRGVYIAEVKRRGEEREIVSIIRMQKWGVREHLDDGKSLQDAMMRSDEYTEYLLDRRLGCWQLGMNLPSCVTARKICERYSSSDPRTRHLSGVIIWSPYIERDYIRGIATDKIPRHRLEDPAFALRLAALLGDAAAVNIIVGRCDRHGKVLFDDGDEVVVEGPSGSPSEIVVADPTGTFSNFDQSLQRMAPAYAEPVNRRKPFVPEPAAFAETYLQAFQTSFEQIRAQYLDLRRAFDTLFNYRRWDPNGSFEYRWERVLTRLERTDPAELTSLIRRHIAA
;
A
#
# COMPACT_ATOMS: atom_id res chain seq x y z
N MET A 1 44.58 3.62 -28.34
CA MET A 1 43.94 4.70 -27.55
C MET A 1 43.35 4.05 -26.31
N THR A 2 44.07 4.26 -25.21
CA THR A 2 43.63 4.30 -23.80
C THR A 2 42.53 3.34 -23.34
N ILE A 3 42.98 2.24 -22.73
CA ILE A 3 42.23 1.42 -21.77
C ILE A 3 41.92 2.31 -20.56
N ALA A 4 40.66 2.66 -20.36
CA ALA A 4 40.22 3.31 -19.13
C ALA A 4 40.06 2.24 -18.05
N SER A 5 41.03 2.20 -17.13
CA SER A 5 41.01 1.41 -15.89
C SER A 5 39.82 1.82 -15.02
N THR A 6 38.79 0.98 -14.92
CA THR A 6 37.80 1.06 -13.84
C THR A 6 38.42 0.43 -12.59
N SER A 7 38.76 1.25 -11.60
CA SER A 7 39.36 0.80 -10.33
C SER A 7 38.42 -0.19 -9.60
N GLU A 8 38.88 -1.44 -9.48
CA GLU A 8 38.19 -2.56 -8.82
C GLU A 8 37.88 -2.28 -7.34
N LEU A 9 36.75 -2.80 -6.84
CA LEU A 9 36.37 -2.76 -5.43
C LEU A 9 37.29 -3.69 -4.63
N THR A 10 37.94 -3.18 -3.59
CA THR A 10 38.79 -4.01 -2.71
C THR A 10 37.95 -4.73 -1.68
N ILE A 11 38.02 -6.07 -1.61
CA ILE A 11 37.28 -6.87 -0.62
C ILE A 11 38.23 -7.39 0.46
N LEU A 12 38.02 -6.94 1.69
CA LEU A 12 38.70 -7.48 2.88
C LEU A 12 37.85 -8.61 3.46
N GLY A 13 38.14 -9.84 3.02
CA GLY A 13 37.41 -11.05 3.40
C GLY A 13 37.10 -11.95 2.20
N CYS A 14 35.96 -12.64 2.23
CA CYS A 14 35.47 -13.43 1.10
C CYS A 14 34.49 -12.61 0.25
N HIS A 15 34.19 -13.08 -0.97
CA HIS A 15 33.08 -12.54 -1.75
C HIS A 15 31.78 -12.53 -0.91
N PRO A 16 30.91 -11.49 -0.97
CA PRO A 16 29.70 -11.37 -0.14
C PRO A 16 28.79 -12.61 -0.18
N PHE A 17 28.67 -13.23 -1.35
CA PHE A 17 27.85 -14.42 -1.56
C PHE A 17 28.62 -15.74 -1.53
N ALA A 18 29.86 -15.75 -1.04
CA ALA A 18 30.62 -16.98 -0.89
C ALA A 18 29.95 -17.89 0.16
N LYS A 19 29.67 -19.14 -0.22
CA LYS A 19 29.06 -20.15 0.67
C LYS A 19 30.12 -21.03 1.32
N GLY A 20 29.86 -21.45 2.56
CA GLY A 20 30.66 -22.45 3.28
C GLY A 20 30.35 -23.86 2.82
N GLU A 21 31.00 -24.85 3.43
CA GLU A 21 30.76 -26.28 3.19
C GLU A 21 29.33 -26.70 3.60
N ASP A 22 28.70 -25.95 4.51
CA ASP A 22 27.32 -26.14 4.97
C ASP A 22 26.27 -25.53 4.02
N GLY A 23 26.70 -24.96 2.89
CA GLY A 23 25.83 -24.31 1.91
C GLY A 23 25.27 -22.95 2.35
N LYS A 24 25.69 -22.41 3.50
CA LYS A 24 25.29 -21.09 4.01
C LYS A 24 26.31 -20.01 3.68
N LEU A 25 25.89 -18.75 3.67
CA LEU A 25 26.82 -17.62 3.50
C LEU A 25 27.93 -17.62 4.56
N LYS A 26 29.18 -17.43 4.11
CA LYS A 26 30.35 -17.28 4.98
C LYS A 26 30.24 -16.05 5.90
N SER A 27 29.63 -14.97 5.40
CA SER A 27 29.23 -13.82 6.19
C SER A 27 27.86 -13.34 5.75
N ARG A 28 27.03 -12.97 6.72
CA ARG A 28 25.69 -12.39 6.49
C ARG A 28 25.68 -10.86 6.59
N ILE A 29 26.80 -10.27 6.94
CA ILE A 29 26.94 -8.82 7.07
C ILE A 29 28.22 -8.32 6.43
N GLY A 30 28.19 -7.09 5.95
CA GLY A 30 29.36 -6.39 5.45
C GLY A 30 29.35 -4.92 5.82
N THR A 31 30.50 -4.27 5.71
CA THR A 31 30.62 -2.83 5.89
C THR A 31 31.39 -2.28 4.70
N ILE A 32 30.76 -1.38 3.95
CA ILE A 32 31.36 -0.74 2.78
C ILE A 32 31.79 0.68 3.09
N PHE A 33 32.94 1.06 2.54
CA PHE A 33 33.54 2.38 2.64
C PHE A 33 33.59 2.97 1.23
N PRO A 34 32.56 3.75 0.81
CA PRO A 34 32.44 4.20 -0.57
C PRO A 34 33.63 5.03 -1.06
N LYS A 35 34.16 5.91 -0.19
CA LYS A 35 35.28 6.80 -0.51
C LYS A 35 36.59 6.05 -0.80
N SER A 36 36.86 4.97 -0.08
CA SER A 36 38.06 4.15 -0.27
C SER A 36 37.83 2.97 -1.22
N ARG A 37 36.59 2.78 -1.70
CA ARG A 37 36.15 1.64 -2.51
C ARG A 37 36.54 0.30 -1.85
N THR A 38 36.31 0.18 -0.54
CA THR A 38 36.63 -1.02 0.25
C THR A 38 35.38 -1.65 0.83
N LEU A 39 35.23 -2.96 0.71
CA LEU A 39 34.17 -3.75 1.32
C LEU A 39 34.75 -4.76 2.29
N VAL A 40 34.32 -4.73 3.55
CA VAL A 40 34.72 -5.70 4.57
C VAL A 40 33.62 -6.73 4.75
N THR A 41 33.94 -8.01 4.58
CA THR A 41 32.99 -9.14 4.70
C THR A 41 33.43 -10.18 5.73
N VAL A 42 34.41 -9.84 6.59
CA VAL A 42 34.88 -10.74 7.65
C VAL A 42 33.73 -11.08 8.59
N LYS A 43 33.57 -12.36 8.94
CA LYS A 43 32.50 -12.88 9.81
C LYS A 43 32.66 -12.39 11.26
N THR A 44 32.20 -11.18 11.53
CA THR A 44 32.18 -10.51 12.83
C THR A 44 31.04 -9.48 12.84
N ILE A 45 30.96 -8.59 13.84
CA ILE A 45 30.00 -7.48 13.88
C ILE A 45 30.53 -6.23 13.15
N HIS A 46 29.65 -5.34 12.71
CA HIS A 46 30.04 -4.13 11.95
C HIS A 46 31.07 -3.24 12.65
N ALA A 47 31.05 -3.16 13.99
CA ALA A 47 32.06 -2.39 14.75
C ALA A 47 33.48 -2.95 14.57
N PHE A 48 33.63 -4.27 14.62
CA PHE A 48 34.92 -4.93 14.37
C PHE A 48 35.30 -4.88 12.89
N GLN A 49 34.35 -4.94 11.96
CA GLN A 49 34.64 -4.74 10.53
C GLN A 49 35.22 -3.35 10.26
N ARG A 50 34.72 -2.30 10.94
CA ARG A 50 35.32 -0.96 10.89
C ARG A 50 36.75 -0.95 11.42
N ARG A 51 37.02 -1.64 12.55
CA ARG A 51 38.39 -1.73 13.08
C ARG A 51 39.34 -2.44 12.13
N ILE A 52 38.92 -3.54 11.51
CA ILE A 52 39.70 -4.28 10.50
C ILE A 52 40.05 -3.37 9.31
N TYR A 53 39.10 -2.54 8.86
CA TYR A 53 39.37 -1.55 7.82
C TYR A 53 40.40 -0.50 8.27
N ILE A 54 40.26 0.06 9.47
CA ILE A 54 41.24 1.01 10.02
C ILE A 54 42.64 0.40 10.11
N ASP A 55 42.75 -0.84 10.58
CA ASP A 55 44.03 -1.55 10.65
C ASP A 55 44.64 -1.72 9.25
N HIS A 56 43.83 -2.04 8.24
CA HIS A 56 44.26 -2.10 6.84
C HIS A 56 44.73 -0.76 6.30
N VAL A 57 43.99 0.33 6.56
CA VAL A 57 44.39 1.69 6.15
C VAL A 57 45.70 2.11 6.83
N ASN A 58 45.86 1.80 8.12
CA ASN A 58 47.09 2.08 8.86
C ASN A 58 48.28 1.26 8.34
N GLN A 59 48.06 0.02 7.90
CA GLN A 59 49.09 -0.78 7.22
C GLN A 59 49.51 -0.14 5.88
N LEU A 60 48.55 0.33 5.07
CA LEU A 60 48.85 1.05 3.82
C LEU A 60 49.59 2.36 4.09
N ARG A 61 49.15 3.14 5.08
CA ARG A 61 49.82 4.39 5.49
C ARG A 61 51.25 4.12 5.97
N ALA A 62 51.47 3.06 6.76
CA ALA A 62 52.79 2.66 7.20
C ALA A 62 53.70 2.26 6.02
N ALA A 63 53.16 1.54 5.03
CA ALA A 63 53.89 1.21 3.80
C ALA A 63 54.26 2.47 2.99
N ASP A 64 53.41 3.50 3.03
CA ASP A 64 53.64 4.82 2.42
C ASP A 64 54.45 5.79 3.30
N GLY A 65 54.97 5.33 4.45
CA GLY A 65 55.76 6.15 5.40
C GLY A 65 54.95 7.24 6.12
N ARG A 66 53.62 7.14 6.13
CA ARG A 66 52.70 8.08 6.80
C ARG A 66 52.37 7.59 8.22
N PRO A 67 52.13 8.51 9.17
CA PRO A 67 51.67 8.13 10.51
C PRO A 67 50.28 7.46 10.44
N PRO A 68 49.95 6.58 11.40
CA PRO A 68 48.61 6.01 11.52
C PRO A 68 47.56 7.11 11.69
N LEU A 69 46.31 6.79 11.39
CA LEU A 69 45.17 7.67 11.63
C LEU A 69 45.10 8.05 13.11
N ASN A 70 44.82 9.33 13.38
CA ASN A 70 44.47 9.78 14.73
C ASN A 70 42.99 9.49 15.04
N GLU A 71 42.56 9.72 16.28
CA GLU A 71 41.19 9.42 16.73
C GLU A 71 40.10 10.16 15.92
N ASP A 72 40.34 11.41 15.52
CA ASP A 72 39.41 12.19 14.72
C ASP A 72 39.30 11.64 13.29
N GLU A 73 40.43 11.26 12.69
CA GLU A 73 40.49 10.63 11.37
C GLU A 73 39.82 9.24 11.39
N GLU A 74 40.06 8.42 12.42
CA GLU A 74 39.36 7.14 12.62
C GLU A 74 37.84 7.37 12.76
N GLY A 75 37.43 8.34 13.57
CA GLY A 75 36.02 8.70 13.73
C GLY A 75 35.37 9.15 12.42
N GLN A 76 36.11 9.86 11.56
CA GLN A 76 35.63 10.27 10.24
C GLN A 76 35.46 9.07 9.29
N GLU A 77 36.40 8.13 9.27
CA GLU A 77 36.28 6.89 8.50
C GLU A 77 35.08 6.06 8.96
N TRP A 78 34.83 6.00 10.27
CA TRP A 78 33.65 5.31 10.81
C TRP A 78 32.33 5.94 10.36
N ARG A 79 32.26 7.28 10.27
CA ARG A 79 31.09 8.00 9.73
C ARG A 79 30.93 7.85 8.22
N ASN A 80 32.00 7.53 7.50
CA ASN A 80 31.99 7.25 6.07
C ASN A 80 31.66 5.78 5.74
N ALA A 81 31.34 4.95 6.75
CA ALA A 81 31.01 3.55 6.57
C ALA A 81 29.50 3.31 6.45
N VAL A 82 29.10 2.39 5.57
CA VAL A 82 27.71 1.93 5.41
C VAL A 82 27.61 0.45 5.73
N ASP A 83 26.68 0.10 6.62
CA ASP A 83 26.41 -1.28 7.01
C ASP A 83 25.53 -1.97 5.94
N LEU A 84 25.86 -3.22 5.62
CA LEU A 84 25.16 -4.06 4.64
C LEU A 84 24.74 -5.38 5.27
N LEU A 85 23.56 -5.89 4.90
CA LEU A 85 23.13 -7.26 5.17
C LEU A 85 23.09 -8.05 3.86
N PHE A 86 23.52 -9.31 3.92
CA PHE A 86 23.51 -10.23 2.78
C PHE A 86 22.49 -11.34 3.02
N GLU A 87 21.67 -11.59 2.01
CA GLU A 87 20.64 -12.63 2.03
C GLU A 87 21.06 -13.84 1.19
N GLU A 88 20.52 -15.01 1.52
CA GLU A 88 20.92 -16.29 0.88
C GLU A 88 20.52 -16.37 -0.60
N ASP A 89 19.60 -15.51 -1.05
CA ASP A 89 19.13 -15.33 -2.43
C ASP A 89 19.95 -14.27 -3.20
N GLU A 90 21.12 -13.90 -2.68
CA GLU A 90 22.05 -12.93 -3.26
C GLU A 90 21.51 -11.48 -3.29
N ARG A 91 20.61 -11.14 -2.38
CA ARG A 91 20.21 -9.74 -2.13
C ARG A 91 21.13 -9.05 -1.13
N ILE A 92 21.25 -7.74 -1.30
CA ILE A 92 21.94 -6.84 -0.39
C ILE A 92 20.96 -5.83 0.15
N SER A 93 20.88 -5.75 1.47
CA SER A 93 20.07 -4.76 2.17
C SER A 93 20.97 -3.70 2.78
N ILE A 94 20.94 -2.49 2.23
CA ILE A 94 21.70 -1.34 2.72
C ILE A 94 21.02 -0.81 3.98
N ARG A 95 21.80 -0.60 5.04
CA ARG A 95 21.33 0.06 6.26
C ARG A 95 21.74 1.54 6.21
N PRO A 96 20.86 2.44 5.73
CA PRO A 96 21.22 3.84 5.56
C PRO A 96 21.37 4.55 6.91
N ASN A 97 22.21 5.59 6.93
CA ASN A 97 22.15 6.62 7.95
C ASN A 97 21.13 7.68 7.50
N PRO A 98 19.99 7.86 8.20
CA PRO A 98 18.98 8.83 7.81
C PRO A 98 19.49 10.28 7.67
N ASP A 99 20.53 10.64 8.42
CA ASP A 99 21.14 11.97 8.38
C ASP A 99 22.20 12.12 7.26
N ASN A 100 22.58 11.02 6.60
CA ASN A 100 23.55 11.00 5.52
C ASN A 100 23.17 10.01 4.41
N MET A 101 21.99 10.23 3.83
CA MET A 101 21.51 9.47 2.66
C MET A 101 22.44 9.51 1.44
N PRO A 102 23.16 10.61 1.13
CA PRO A 102 24.12 10.61 0.02
C PRO A 102 25.15 9.46 0.10
N LEU A 103 25.65 9.16 1.29
CA LEU A 103 26.61 8.06 1.48
C LEU A 103 26.01 6.68 1.20
N ALA A 104 24.73 6.47 1.58
CA ALA A 104 24.02 5.23 1.25
C ALA A 104 23.82 5.08 -0.28
N PHE A 105 23.59 6.18 -1.00
CA PHE A 105 23.53 6.16 -2.45
C PHE A 105 24.88 5.91 -3.11
N GLU A 106 25.97 6.48 -2.58
CA GLU A 106 27.33 6.17 -3.06
C GLU A 106 27.67 4.68 -2.88
N ALA A 107 27.31 4.10 -1.73
CA ALA A 107 27.45 2.66 -1.50
C ALA A 107 26.65 1.83 -2.51
N ASP A 108 25.41 2.23 -2.78
CA ASP A 108 24.54 1.58 -3.77
C ASP A 108 25.11 1.65 -5.21
N GLU A 109 25.59 2.81 -5.66
CA GLU A 109 26.24 2.92 -6.97
C GLU A 109 27.50 2.05 -7.03
N LEU A 110 28.34 2.09 -5.99
CA LEU A 110 29.58 1.31 -5.93
C LEU A 110 29.33 -0.20 -5.99
N LEU A 111 28.33 -0.71 -5.27
CA LEU A 111 27.95 -2.14 -5.29
C LEU A 111 27.51 -2.60 -6.69
N ALA A 112 26.76 -1.76 -7.40
CA ALA A 112 26.32 -2.05 -8.76
C ALA A 112 27.46 -1.95 -9.79
N GLU A 113 28.25 -0.88 -9.75
CA GLU A 113 29.39 -0.64 -10.65
C GLU A 113 30.48 -1.71 -10.53
N SER A 114 30.70 -2.23 -9.32
CA SER A 114 31.69 -3.28 -9.04
C SER A 114 31.23 -4.68 -9.44
N GLY A 115 29.99 -4.85 -9.90
CA GLY A 115 29.44 -6.15 -10.30
C GLY A 115 29.12 -7.09 -9.13
N ILE A 116 29.11 -6.59 -7.89
CA ILE A 116 28.81 -7.39 -6.70
C ILE A 116 27.35 -7.84 -6.70
N ALA A 117 26.43 -6.91 -6.97
CA ALA A 117 25.01 -7.21 -7.13
C ALA A 117 24.38 -6.20 -8.10
N PRO A 118 23.46 -6.63 -8.98
CA PRO A 118 22.70 -5.70 -9.81
C PRO A 118 21.72 -4.88 -8.95
N LYS A 119 21.36 -3.67 -9.41
CA LYS A 119 20.47 -2.73 -8.68
C LYS A 119 19.18 -3.36 -8.15
N TYR A 120 18.57 -4.29 -8.90
CA TYR A 120 17.33 -4.97 -8.50
C TYR A 120 17.46 -5.97 -7.36
N ARG A 121 18.69 -6.30 -6.98
CA ARG A 121 19.00 -7.10 -5.78
C ARG A 121 19.51 -6.26 -4.62
N ILE A 122 19.57 -4.94 -4.77
CA ILE A 122 20.01 -4.02 -3.72
C ILE A 122 18.80 -3.21 -3.26
N ASN A 123 18.47 -3.31 -1.98
CA ASN A 123 17.38 -2.56 -1.36
C ASN A 123 17.88 -1.66 -0.21
N PHE A 124 17.02 -0.77 0.26
CA PHE A 124 17.25 0.07 1.43
C PHE A 124 16.33 -0.35 2.59
N LEU A 125 16.96 -0.58 3.76
CA LEU A 125 16.27 -0.77 5.03
C LEU A 125 15.74 0.56 5.58
N TYR A 126 15.06 0.50 6.73
CA TYR A 126 14.45 1.66 7.38
C TYR A 126 13.36 2.32 6.55
N ALA A 127 12.50 1.50 5.94
CA ALA A 127 11.32 1.92 5.18
C ALA A 127 10.44 2.95 5.93
N LEU A 128 10.41 2.86 7.25
CA LEU A 128 9.60 3.70 8.12
C LEU A 128 10.25 5.06 8.44
N ASP A 129 11.59 5.20 8.38
CA ASP A 129 12.24 6.50 8.58
C ASP A 129 11.89 7.43 7.42
N ARG A 130 11.25 8.56 7.75
CA ARG A 130 10.79 9.56 6.78
C ARG A 130 11.91 10.11 5.90
N ARG A 131 13.10 10.34 6.46
CA ARG A 131 14.24 10.94 5.75
C ARG A 131 14.78 9.96 4.70
N VAL A 132 14.91 8.69 5.08
CA VAL A 132 15.33 7.61 4.17
C VAL A 132 14.32 7.51 3.03
N ARG A 133 13.04 7.41 3.37
CA ARG A 133 11.94 7.27 2.43
C ARG A 133 11.89 8.41 1.41
N GLN A 134 11.87 9.65 1.89
CA GLN A 134 11.85 10.85 1.04
C GLN A 134 13.09 10.93 0.15
N ALA A 135 14.26 10.53 0.65
CA ALA A 135 15.47 10.55 -0.16
C ALA A 135 15.43 9.52 -1.30
N VAL A 136 14.97 8.29 -1.04
CA VAL A 136 14.83 7.25 -2.08
C VAL A 136 13.70 7.61 -3.06
N GLN A 137 12.58 8.10 -2.56
CA GLN A 137 11.44 8.58 -3.35
C GLN A 137 11.84 9.69 -4.33
N ARG A 138 12.60 10.69 -3.86
CA ARG A 138 13.11 11.78 -4.71
C ARG A 138 14.05 11.33 -5.83
N ARG A 139 14.65 10.14 -5.72
CA ARG A 139 15.44 9.53 -6.79
C ARG A 139 14.60 8.80 -7.85
N GLY A 140 13.29 8.64 -7.64
CA GLY A 140 12.45 7.78 -8.50
C GLY A 140 12.68 6.28 -8.27
N GLU A 141 13.28 5.93 -7.13
CA GLU A 141 13.73 4.59 -6.78
C GLU A 141 12.89 3.98 -5.65
N TYR A 142 11.65 4.46 -5.48
CA TYR A 142 10.83 4.13 -4.30
C TYR A 142 10.55 2.63 -4.14
N TRP A 143 10.53 1.91 -5.26
CA TRP A 143 10.44 0.44 -5.33
C TRP A 143 11.61 -0.32 -4.68
N ARG A 144 12.72 0.36 -4.36
CA ARG A 144 13.92 -0.24 -3.74
C ARG A 144 13.91 -0.18 -2.23
N ILE A 145 12.90 0.42 -1.62
CA ILE A 145 12.69 0.26 -0.18
C ILE A 145 12.15 -1.14 0.05
N THR A 146 12.70 -1.86 1.04
CA THR A 146 12.21 -3.19 1.40
C THR A 146 10.69 -3.16 1.60
N ALA A 147 9.96 -3.84 0.71
CA ALA A 147 8.51 -3.90 0.79
C ALA A 147 8.11 -4.57 2.10
N LEU A 148 7.27 -3.89 2.87
CA LEU A 148 6.61 -4.52 4.00
C LEU A 148 5.68 -5.62 3.46
N PRO A 149 5.55 -6.76 4.15
CA PRO A 149 4.56 -7.79 3.81
C PRO A 149 3.21 -7.18 3.41
N THR A 150 2.75 -7.54 2.20
CA THR A 150 1.59 -6.92 1.54
C THR A 150 0.31 -7.73 1.64
N SER A 151 0.44 -9.02 1.93
CA SER A 151 -0.71 -9.93 2.07
C SER A 151 -0.95 -10.31 3.54
N PRO A 152 -2.21 -10.54 3.95
CA PRO A 152 -2.54 -11.12 5.25
C PRO A 152 -1.70 -12.34 5.63
N GLU A 153 -1.45 -13.22 4.65
CA GLU A 153 -0.70 -14.46 4.83
C GLU A 153 0.80 -14.18 5.05
N GLN A 154 1.37 -13.21 4.33
CA GLN A 154 2.76 -12.79 4.52
C GLN A 154 2.96 -12.11 5.88
N MET A 155 2.05 -11.24 6.29
CA MET A 155 2.07 -10.60 7.60
C MET A 155 1.94 -11.64 8.72
N ALA A 156 0.97 -12.56 8.61
CA ALA A 156 0.80 -13.65 9.56
C ALA A 156 2.08 -14.50 9.67
N ARG A 157 2.69 -14.85 8.53
CA ARG A 157 3.95 -15.59 8.52
C ARG A 157 5.09 -14.83 9.18
N MET A 158 5.23 -13.53 8.91
CA MET A 158 6.24 -12.70 9.56
C MET A 158 6.06 -12.62 11.08
N ILE A 159 4.82 -12.47 11.55
CA ILE A 159 4.50 -12.46 12.98
C ILE A 159 4.91 -13.79 13.62
N VAL A 160 4.52 -14.91 13.01
CA VAL A 160 4.89 -16.25 13.51
C VAL A 160 6.41 -16.44 13.52
N ASP A 161 7.10 -16.06 12.45
CA ASP A 161 8.56 -16.19 12.33
C ASP A 161 9.33 -15.25 13.27
N SER A 162 8.69 -14.22 13.81
CA SER A 162 9.29 -13.31 14.81
C SER A 162 9.32 -13.88 16.22
N LYS A 163 8.62 -15.00 16.48
CA LYS A 163 8.49 -15.60 17.81
C LYS A 163 9.80 -16.30 18.25
N LEU A 164 10.36 -15.89 19.38
CA LEU A 164 11.61 -16.42 19.94
C LEU A 164 11.52 -16.70 21.45
N SER A 165 12.54 -17.38 21.96
CA SER A 165 12.82 -17.59 23.38
C SER A 165 14.08 -16.85 23.82
N ILE A 166 14.16 -16.50 25.11
CA ILE A 166 15.39 -16.03 25.74
C ILE A 166 16.14 -17.24 26.33
N ALA A 167 15.57 -17.88 27.35
CA ALA A 167 16.07 -19.14 27.90
C ALA A 167 14.99 -20.24 27.94
N GLY A 168 13.72 -19.89 28.22
CA GLY A 168 12.61 -20.83 28.30
C GLY A 168 11.82 -21.05 26.99
N GLU A 169 10.50 -21.21 27.09
CA GLU A 169 9.59 -21.29 25.94
C GLU A 169 9.61 -20.04 25.06
N LYS A 170 9.14 -20.18 23.82
CA LYS A 170 9.13 -19.08 22.83
C LYS A 170 7.96 -18.13 23.07
N ILE A 171 8.00 -17.33 24.12
CA ILE A 171 6.87 -16.46 24.51
C ILE A 171 6.96 -15.02 23.99
N TYR A 172 8.03 -14.67 23.25
CA TYR A 172 8.28 -13.30 22.84
C TYR A 172 8.25 -13.10 21.33
N TYR A 173 7.71 -11.97 20.88
CA TYR A 173 7.79 -11.52 19.50
C TYR A 173 8.94 -10.50 19.31
N TYR A 174 9.87 -10.77 18.39
CA TYR A 174 11.05 -9.93 18.19
C TYR A 174 10.80 -8.73 17.28
N ASN A 175 11.02 -7.53 17.78
CA ASN A 175 11.19 -6.36 16.91
C ASN A 175 12.66 -6.28 16.45
N LYS A 176 12.90 -6.52 15.16
CA LYS A 176 14.26 -6.46 14.56
C LYS A 176 14.81 -5.03 14.48
N ALA A 177 13.94 -4.02 14.46
CA ALA A 177 14.32 -2.61 14.35
C ALA A 177 14.81 -2.04 15.69
N THR A 178 14.06 -2.24 16.77
CA THR A 178 14.43 -1.75 18.11
C THR A 178 15.31 -2.73 18.88
N GLY A 179 15.18 -4.03 18.63
CA GLY A 179 15.77 -5.10 19.43
C GLY A 179 14.93 -5.47 20.67
N THR A 180 13.71 -4.94 20.79
CA THR A 180 12.77 -5.23 21.88
C THR A 180 12.05 -6.56 21.66
N ARG A 181 11.76 -7.27 22.75
CA ARG A 181 10.96 -8.49 22.79
C ARG A 181 9.58 -8.18 23.37
N TRP A 182 8.55 -8.27 22.56
CA TRP A 182 7.17 -8.03 22.98
C TRP A 182 6.59 -9.28 23.62
N LEU A 183 6.04 -9.13 24.82
CA LEU A 183 5.26 -10.15 25.52
C LEU A 183 3.76 -9.81 25.42
N THR A 184 2.96 -10.73 24.90
CA THR A 184 1.50 -10.58 24.78
C THR A 184 0.79 -11.12 26.02
N TYR A 185 -0.47 -10.69 26.22
CA TYR A 185 -1.29 -11.20 27.31
C TYR A 185 -1.54 -12.71 27.20
N GLN A 186 -1.83 -13.22 25.99
CA GLN A 186 -2.10 -14.65 25.80
C GLN A 186 -0.89 -15.51 26.16
N GLU A 187 0.31 -15.15 25.69
CA GLU A 187 1.52 -15.91 26.01
C GLU A 187 1.83 -15.85 27.51
N PHE A 188 1.59 -14.71 28.16
CA PHE A 188 1.74 -14.60 29.62
C PHE A 188 0.71 -15.45 30.38
N SER A 189 -0.55 -15.49 29.95
CA SER A 189 -1.64 -16.29 30.53
C SER A 189 -1.42 -17.81 30.38
N GLN A 190 -0.72 -18.24 29.33
CA GLN A 190 -0.39 -19.65 29.13
C GLN A 190 0.66 -20.18 30.12
N LEU A 191 1.49 -19.30 30.71
CA LEU A 191 2.50 -19.69 31.70
C LEU A 191 1.87 -20.37 32.93
N GLY A 192 0.62 -20.06 33.27
CA GLY A 192 -0.10 -20.67 34.38
C GLY A 192 -0.37 -22.18 34.23
N GLN A 193 -0.12 -22.75 33.05
CA GLN A 193 -0.23 -24.19 32.78
C GLN A 193 1.09 -24.95 33.03
N LEU A 194 2.19 -24.23 33.24
CA LEU A 194 3.51 -24.81 33.45
C LEU A 194 3.66 -25.40 34.86
N THR A 195 4.69 -26.22 35.06
CA THR A 195 5.03 -26.66 36.41
C THR A 195 5.51 -25.48 37.27
N PRO A 196 5.36 -25.52 38.61
CA PRO A 196 5.80 -24.41 39.47
C PRO A 196 7.26 -23.99 39.27
N ALA A 197 8.15 -24.96 38.98
CA ALA A 197 9.56 -24.67 38.71
C ALA A 197 9.77 -23.91 37.39
N GLU A 198 9.05 -24.29 36.33
CA GLU A 198 9.11 -23.64 35.03
C GLU A 198 8.46 -22.25 35.07
N LEU A 199 7.33 -22.10 35.78
CA LEU A 199 6.67 -20.82 35.99
C LEU A 199 7.59 -19.84 36.75
N ALA A 200 8.24 -20.29 37.82
CA ALA A 200 9.19 -19.47 38.56
C ALA A 200 10.38 -19.01 37.68
N ALA A 201 10.89 -19.91 36.83
CA ALA A 201 11.97 -19.59 35.91
C ALA A 201 11.55 -18.53 34.88
N HIS A 202 10.36 -18.66 34.30
CA HIS A 202 9.82 -17.69 33.34
C HIS A 202 9.53 -16.33 33.97
N LEU A 203 8.93 -16.28 35.16
CA LEU A 203 8.67 -15.01 35.86
C LEU A 203 9.96 -14.30 36.26
N THR A 204 10.99 -15.06 36.68
CA THR A 204 12.32 -14.52 36.97
C THR A 204 13.00 -13.98 35.71
N GLU A 205 12.86 -14.69 34.58
CA GLU A 205 13.37 -14.23 33.27
C GLU A 205 12.70 -12.91 32.86
N ILE A 206 11.37 -12.83 32.88
CA ILE A 206 10.61 -11.63 32.53
C ILE A 206 11.05 -10.46 33.42
N GLN A 207 11.09 -10.66 34.74
CA GLN A 207 11.52 -9.65 35.72
C GLN A 207 12.93 -9.12 35.43
N ALA A 208 13.88 -10.01 35.11
CA ALA A 208 15.26 -9.64 34.87
C ALA A 208 15.45 -8.84 33.57
N HIS A 209 14.64 -9.13 32.54
CA HIS A 209 14.78 -8.54 31.22
C HIS A 209 13.91 -7.29 31.00
N CYS A 210 12.73 -7.19 31.63
CA CYS A 210 11.87 -6.01 31.49
C CYS A 210 12.44 -4.74 32.15
N GLN A 211 13.39 -4.90 33.09
CA GLN A 211 14.09 -3.80 33.75
C GLN A 211 15.36 -3.34 33.02
N ARG A 212 15.74 -4.03 31.93
CA ARG A 212 16.98 -3.74 31.18
C ARG A 212 16.68 -3.00 29.89
N THR A 213 17.61 -2.15 29.51
CA THR A 213 17.66 -1.56 28.17
C THR A 213 18.76 -2.20 27.35
N ASN A 214 18.49 -2.42 26.08
CA ASN A 214 19.46 -2.88 25.11
C ASN A 214 20.48 -1.77 24.77
N PRO A 215 21.57 -2.06 24.04
CA PRO A 215 22.60 -1.07 23.70
C PRO A 215 22.10 0.13 22.88
N ARG A 216 20.87 0.09 22.36
CA ARG A 216 20.21 1.17 21.62
C ARG A 216 19.28 2.01 22.49
N GLY A 217 19.20 1.73 23.80
CA GLY A 217 18.38 2.46 24.76
C GLY A 217 16.91 2.03 24.82
N PHE A 218 16.51 0.97 24.11
CA PHE A 218 15.15 0.43 24.16
C PHE A 218 15.04 -0.70 25.20
N PRO A 219 13.86 -0.97 25.78
CA PRO A 219 13.66 -2.12 26.67
C PRO A 219 14.05 -3.44 25.99
N GLU A 220 14.69 -4.34 26.75
CA GLU A 220 15.02 -5.71 26.29
C GLU A 220 13.76 -6.59 26.17
N VAL A 221 12.81 -6.44 27.09
CA VAL A 221 11.46 -7.03 27.09
C VAL A 221 10.45 -5.94 27.43
N ASP A 222 9.34 -5.89 26.71
CA ASP A 222 8.23 -4.95 26.95
C ASP A 222 6.87 -5.60 26.69
N PHE A 223 5.79 -4.98 27.16
CA PHE A 223 4.44 -5.54 27.15
C PHE A 223 3.61 -4.98 25.98
N PHE A 224 3.03 -5.88 25.19
CA PHE A 224 2.32 -5.51 23.96
C PHE A 224 0.97 -4.85 24.26
N ILE A 225 0.83 -3.57 23.89
CA ILE A 225 -0.41 -2.75 24.02
C ILE A 225 -0.99 -2.82 25.44
N SER A 226 -0.14 -2.79 26.45
CA SER A 226 -0.59 -2.52 27.83
C SER A 226 -0.74 -1.02 28.05
N ALA A 227 -1.81 -0.61 28.73
CA ALA A 227 -1.88 0.72 29.32
C ALA A 227 -0.77 0.92 30.37
N GLU A 228 -0.46 2.18 30.71
CA GLU A 228 0.54 2.54 31.74
C GLU A 228 0.26 1.91 33.12
N SER A 229 -0.95 1.37 33.33
CA SER A 229 -1.37 0.65 34.53
C SER A 229 -0.66 -0.70 34.75
N PHE A 230 0.09 -1.21 33.76
CA PHE A 230 0.90 -2.42 33.90
C PHE A 230 2.31 -2.16 33.38
N SER A 231 3.32 -2.39 34.23
CA SER A 231 4.69 -1.97 33.96
C SER A 231 5.74 -2.93 34.55
N PRO A 232 7.03 -2.79 34.19
CA PRO A 232 8.12 -3.54 34.83
C PRO A 232 8.16 -3.40 36.37
N GLN A 233 7.58 -2.33 36.93
CA GLN A 233 7.56 -2.10 38.38
C GLN A 233 6.66 -3.10 39.11
N ASP A 234 5.61 -3.63 38.47
CA ASP A 234 4.70 -4.61 39.04
C ASP A 234 5.42 -5.93 39.42
N PHE A 235 6.55 -6.21 38.78
CA PHE A 235 7.37 -7.40 39.05
C PHE A 235 8.41 -7.15 40.16
N SER A 236 8.69 -5.90 40.52
CA SER A 236 9.80 -5.55 41.43
C SER A 236 9.60 -6.01 42.87
N SER A 237 8.35 -6.22 43.30
CA SER A 237 7.99 -6.62 44.66
C SER A 237 8.11 -8.13 44.95
N TYR A 238 8.48 -8.94 43.95
CA TYR A 238 8.47 -10.40 44.06
C TYR A 238 9.88 -10.98 43.90
N ASP A 239 10.19 -12.03 44.67
CA ASP A 239 11.36 -12.90 44.49
C ASP A 239 10.86 -14.30 44.12
N PHE A 240 10.54 -14.49 42.83
CA PHE A 240 9.90 -15.71 42.33
C PHE A 240 10.72 -16.99 42.56
N SER A 241 12.03 -16.87 42.76
CA SER A 241 12.93 -17.99 43.04
C SER A 241 12.78 -18.57 44.45
N ARG A 242 12.12 -17.85 45.36
CA ARG A 242 11.98 -18.20 46.78
C ARG A 242 10.54 -18.42 47.24
N LEU A 243 9.57 -18.20 46.36
CA LEU A 243 8.15 -18.43 46.67
C LEU A 243 7.86 -19.93 46.72
N ASP A 244 7.01 -20.34 47.66
CA ASP A 244 6.42 -21.67 47.61
C ASP A 244 5.41 -21.77 46.45
N PRO A 245 5.02 -22.99 46.01
CA PRO A 245 4.15 -23.16 44.84
C PRO A 245 2.80 -22.43 44.93
N ASP A 246 2.20 -22.34 46.13
CA ASP A 246 0.90 -21.70 46.33
C ASP A 246 1.03 -20.17 46.27
N GLN A 247 2.07 -19.62 46.89
CA GLN A 247 2.41 -18.19 46.84
C GLN A 247 2.80 -17.76 45.42
N LEU A 248 3.54 -18.59 44.69
CA LEU A 248 3.92 -18.34 43.30
C LEU A 248 2.68 -18.27 42.41
N GLN A 249 1.74 -19.20 42.56
CA GLN A 249 0.50 -19.21 41.79
C GLN A 249 -0.37 -17.99 42.12
N GLN A 250 -0.43 -17.58 43.38
CA GLN A 250 -1.18 -16.39 43.78
C GLN A 250 -0.56 -15.09 43.24
N ALA A 251 0.77 -14.99 43.27
CA ALA A 251 1.51 -13.86 42.69
C ALA A 251 1.28 -13.78 41.17
N TYR A 252 1.37 -14.92 40.49
CA TYR A 252 1.10 -15.03 39.06
C TYR A 252 -0.34 -14.60 38.72
N ALA A 253 -1.35 -15.13 39.40
CA ALA A 253 -2.74 -14.78 39.16
C ALA A 253 -3.03 -13.28 39.35
N SER A 254 -2.37 -12.63 40.32
CA SER A 254 -2.49 -11.18 40.53
C SER A 254 -1.86 -10.36 39.39
N LEU A 255 -0.74 -10.82 38.83
CA LEU A 255 -0.09 -10.18 37.68
C LEU A 255 -0.89 -10.40 36.40
N GLU A 256 -1.42 -11.61 36.20
CA GLU A 256 -2.26 -11.95 35.05
C GLU A 256 -3.51 -11.08 35.00
N GLU A 257 -4.21 -10.92 36.13
CA GLU A 257 -5.41 -10.07 36.20
C GLU A 257 -5.10 -8.61 35.86
N ARG A 258 -4.02 -8.05 36.41
CA ARG A 258 -3.60 -6.68 36.11
C ARG A 258 -3.23 -6.49 34.64
N PHE A 259 -2.53 -7.46 34.05
CA PHE A 259 -2.20 -7.41 32.64
C PHE A 259 -3.47 -7.50 31.78
N ARG A 260 -4.44 -8.34 32.15
CA ARG A 260 -5.75 -8.44 31.49
C ARG A 260 -6.52 -7.12 31.50
N GLU A 261 -6.53 -6.43 32.63
CA GLU A 261 -7.20 -5.12 32.77
C GLU A 261 -6.50 -4.03 31.95
N ALA A 262 -5.17 -4.11 31.82
CA ALA A 262 -4.37 -3.14 31.05
C ALA A 262 -4.47 -3.32 29.53
N VAL A 263 -4.93 -4.48 29.04
CA VAL A 263 -5.04 -4.80 27.61
C VAL A 263 -6.50 -4.81 27.16
N ALA A 264 -6.80 -4.08 26.08
CA ALA A 264 -8.14 -4.02 25.51
C ALA A 264 -8.63 -5.42 25.05
N PRO A 265 -9.93 -5.73 25.15
CA PRO A 265 -10.47 -7.07 24.86
C PRO A 265 -10.05 -7.66 23.51
N GLU A 266 -9.96 -6.82 22.48
CA GLU A 266 -9.54 -7.16 21.12
C GLU A 266 -8.06 -7.61 20.99
N PHE A 267 -7.20 -7.33 21.98
CA PHE A 267 -5.78 -7.72 21.97
C PHE A 267 -5.41 -8.80 22.98
N ARG A 268 -6.40 -9.38 23.67
CA ARG A 268 -6.17 -10.46 24.65
C ARG A 268 -5.96 -11.83 24.02
N HIS A 269 -6.30 -11.98 22.75
CA HIS A 269 -6.11 -13.22 22.01
C HIS A 269 -5.20 -12.96 20.81
N ASP A 270 -4.15 -13.76 20.71
CA ASP A 270 -3.18 -13.72 19.63
C ASP A 270 -3.74 -14.47 18.42
N ASP A 271 -4.52 -13.75 17.60
CA ASP A 271 -5.08 -14.27 16.35
C ASP A 271 -4.53 -13.54 15.13
N VAL A 272 -3.67 -14.23 14.38
CA VAL A 272 -3.12 -13.72 13.11
C VAL A 272 -4.16 -13.59 11.99
N GLN A 273 -5.33 -14.21 12.13
CA GLN A 273 -6.44 -14.06 11.18
C GLN A 273 -7.32 -12.85 11.49
N ASP A 274 -7.30 -12.36 12.74
CA ASP A 274 -7.94 -11.10 13.11
C ASP A 274 -7.20 -9.92 12.48
N ILE A 275 -7.94 -9.08 11.74
CA ILE A 275 -7.37 -7.97 10.97
C ILE A 275 -6.78 -6.90 11.89
N GLN A 276 -7.46 -6.58 13.00
CA GLN A 276 -7.04 -5.54 13.92
C GLN A 276 -5.80 -5.99 14.70
N TRP A 277 -5.82 -7.22 15.22
CA TRP A 277 -4.67 -7.78 15.94
C TRP A 277 -3.46 -7.92 15.02
N ARG A 278 -3.62 -8.54 13.84
CA ARG A 278 -2.53 -8.76 12.87
C ARG A 278 -1.85 -7.46 12.49
N ASN A 279 -2.61 -6.46 12.07
CA ASN A 279 -2.04 -5.19 11.62
C ASN A 279 -1.28 -4.50 12.76
N ARG A 280 -1.83 -4.54 13.96
CA ARG A 280 -1.24 -3.87 15.12
C ARG A 280 0.02 -4.56 15.65
N MET A 281 0.02 -5.89 15.71
CA MET A 281 1.22 -6.67 16.04
C MET A 281 2.30 -6.48 14.97
N PHE A 282 1.92 -6.52 13.70
CA PHE A 282 2.82 -6.27 12.59
C PHE A 282 3.49 -4.88 12.67
N GLU A 283 2.73 -3.82 12.96
CA GLU A 283 3.27 -2.49 13.23
C GLU A 283 4.29 -2.49 14.38
N ALA A 284 3.94 -3.10 15.53
CA ALA A 284 4.82 -3.15 16.70
C ALA A 284 6.13 -3.89 16.46
N LEU A 285 6.17 -4.83 15.50
CA LEU A 285 7.38 -5.55 15.12
C LEU A 285 8.26 -4.81 14.11
N LEU A 286 7.72 -3.76 13.48
CA LEU A 286 8.39 -2.98 12.44
C LEU A 286 8.85 -1.60 12.92
N VAL A 287 8.04 -0.93 13.74
CA VAL A 287 8.15 0.50 14.07
C VAL A 287 9.06 0.72 15.30
N ARG A 288 9.79 1.83 15.31
CA ARG A 288 10.37 2.43 16.54
C ARG A 288 9.34 3.41 17.14
N ASP A 289 9.20 3.52 18.46
CA ASP A 289 8.14 4.34 19.09
C ASP A 289 8.06 5.82 18.61
N ASP A 290 9.14 6.36 18.05
CA ASP A 290 9.25 7.70 17.45
C ASP A 290 8.80 7.78 15.96
N GLU A 291 8.60 6.64 15.30
CA GLU A 291 8.28 6.52 13.86
C GLU A 291 6.80 6.17 13.60
N ARG A 292 5.85 6.84 14.27
CA ARG A 292 4.43 6.79 13.88
C ARG A 292 4.16 7.70 12.68
N VAL A 293 4.66 7.32 11.50
CA VAL A 293 4.16 7.93 10.27
C VAL A 293 3.96 6.86 9.21
N SER A 294 2.73 6.35 9.12
CA SER A 294 2.33 5.48 8.02
C SER A 294 2.59 6.18 6.69
N GLU A 295 2.99 5.40 5.69
CA GLU A 295 3.26 5.81 4.31
C GLU A 295 2.21 6.77 3.73
N GLU A 296 0.96 6.52 4.09
CA GLU A 296 -0.21 7.20 3.59
C GLU A 296 -0.49 8.49 4.34
N THR A 297 -0.04 8.61 5.60
CA THR A 297 -0.07 9.88 6.33
C THR A 297 0.84 10.92 5.65
N LEU A 298 1.90 10.48 4.96
CA LEU A 298 2.83 11.35 4.21
C LEU A 298 2.39 11.65 2.78
N LEU A 299 1.83 10.66 2.07
CA LEU A 299 1.23 10.87 0.75
C LEU A 299 -0.19 11.45 0.82
N GLY A 300 -0.77 11.53 2.03
CA GLY A 300 -2.19 11.75 2.31
C GLY A 300 -3.10 10.79 1.55
N LEU A 301 -2.66 9.53 1.41
CA LEU A 301 -3.48 8.40 0.95
C LEU A 301 -4.35 7.92 2.12
N SER A 302 -5.44 7.22 1.82
CA SER A 302 -6.25 6.54 2.83
C SER A 302 -5.55 5.27 3.29
N PRO A 303 -5.68 4.86 4.58
CA PRO A 303 -5.11 3.63 5.18
C PRO A 303 -5.44 2.30 4.46
N GLU A 304 -6.23 2.36 3.40
CA GLU A 304 -6.70 1.22 2.62
C GLU A 304 -5.71 0.84 1.53
N PHE A 305 -4.86 1.79 1.12
CA PHE A 305 -3.75 1.55 0.21
C PHE A 305 -2.56 0.91 0.94
N PHE A 306 -2.65 0.82 2.27
CA PHE A 306 -1.62 0.37 3.18
C PHE A 306 -1.31 -1.06 2.78
N MET A 307 -0.05 -1.25 2.38
CA MET A 307 0.49 -2.55 1.99
C MET A 307 -0.14 -3.14 0.71
N GLN A 308 -0.90 -2.40 -0.09
CA GLN A 308 -1.43 -2.90 -1.38
C GLN A 308 -0.72 -2.31 -2.60
N ILE A 309 0.15 -1.32 -2.42
CA ILE A 309 0.93 -0.72 -3.51
C ILE A 309 2.25 -1.47 -3.65
N HIS A 310 2.45 -2.09 -4.81
CA HIS A 310 3.74 -2.59 -5.22
C HIS A 310 4.41 -1.54 -6.11
N TRP A 311 5.33 -0.77 -5.53
CA TRP A 311 6.15 0.19 -6.25
C TRP A 311 7.01 -0.53 -7.29
N LEU A 312 7.04 0.00 -8.51
CA LEU A 312 7.66 -0.65 -9.66
C LEU A 312 9.00 0.02 -10.03
N PRO A 313 9.94 -0.73 -10.64
CA PRO A 313 11.12 -0.15 -11.26
C PRO A 313 10.73 1.02 -12.18
N GLY A 314 11.37 2.16 -11.93
CA GLY A 314 11.01 3.42 -12.56
C GLY A 314 12.16 4.02 -13.36
N GLY A 315 12.39 5.32 -13.16
CA GLY A 315 13.50 6.05 -13.74
C GLY A 315 13.83 7.27 -12.91
N ARG A 316 15.11 7.63 -12.90
CA ARG A 316 15.63 8.83 -12.22
C ARG A 316 15.72 9.99 -13.21
N ILE A 317 15.49 11.21 -12.71
CA ILE A 317 15.62 12.44 -13.49
C ILE A 317 16.81 13.23 -12.96
N GLN A 318 17.94 13.17 -13.68
CA GLN A 318 19.18 13.82 -13.28
C GLN A 318 19.57 14.89 -14.31
N ALA A 319 19.71 16.14 -13.86
CA ALA A 319 20.04 17.28 -14.74
C ALA A 319 19.13 17.42 -15.99
N GLY A 320 17.88 16.97 -15.92
CA GLY A 320 16.92 16.98 -17.03
C GLY A 320 16.95 15.74 -17.93
N GLU A 321 17.88 14.81 -17.70
CA GLU A 321 17.93 13.51 -18.37
C GLU A 321 17.08 12.48 -17.61
N LEU A 322 16.24 11.74 -18.35
CA LEU A 322 15.53 10.57 -17.83
C LEU A 322 16.40 9.33 -18.01
N ILE A 323 16.81 8.71 -16.91
CA ILE A 323 17.58 7.47 -16.88
C ILE A 323 16.68 6.37 -16.32
N PHE A 324 16.25 5.43 -17.17
CA PHE A 324 15.44 4.30 -16.75
C PHE A 324 16.23 3.32 -15.89
N ASP A 325 15.52 2.58 -15.05
CA ASP A 325 16.14 1.55 -14.24
C ASP A 325 16.79 0.44 -15.11
N PRO A 326 18.00 -0.05 -14.76
CA PRO A 326 18.67 -1.12 -15.51
C PRO A 326 17.84 -2.39 -15.65
N VAL A 327 16.83 -2.65 -14.79
CA VAL A 327 15.91 -3.79 -14.91
C VAL A 327 15.31 -3.90 -16.31
N PHE A 328 14.96 -2.79 -16.97
CA PHE A 328 14.39 -2.82 -18.32
C PHE A 328 15.38 -3.38 -19.35
N SER A 329 16.63 -2.91 -19.32
CA SER A 329 17.68 -3.41 -20.23
C SER A 329 18.11 -4.84 -19.88
N LEU A 330 18.18 -5.19 -18.59
CA LEU A 330 18.48 -6.54 -18.14
C LEU A 330 17.40 -7.54 -18.56
N ARG A 331 16.13 -7.12 -18.54
CA ARG A 331 15.00 -7.93 -19.01
C ARG A 331 15.13 -8.28 -20.49
N ASP A 332 15.57 -7.32 -21.31
CA ASP A 332 15.82 -7.54 -22.75
C ASP A 332 16.99 -8.51 -22.98
N LEU A 333 18.03 -8.45 -22.13
CA LEU A 333 19.20 -9.34 -22.20
C LEU A 333 18.93 -10.75 -21.62
N GLN A 334 18.03 -10.86 -20.63
CA GLN A 334 17.71 -12.10 -19.91
C GLN A 334 16.20 -12.36 -19.91
N PRO A 335 15.58 -12.66 -21.07
CA PRO A 335 14.13 -12.82 -21.19
C PRO A 335 13.57 -14.04 -20.43
N ASP A 336 14.41 -15.04 -20.14
CA ASP A 336 14.01 -16.26 -19.43
C ASP A 336 14.11 -16.13 -17.91
N ASN A 337 14.68 -15.04 -17.40
CA ASN A 337 14.77 -14.79 -15.96
C ASN A 337 13.38 -14.42 -15.39
N GLU A 338 12.84 -15.31 -14.56
CA GLU A 338 11.50 -15.18 -13.97
C GLU A 338 11.39 -14.01 -12.98
N GLU A 339 12.42 -13.78 -12.16
CA GLU A 339 12.48 -12.66 -11.21
C GLU A 339 12.37 -11.31 -11.94
N LEU A 340 13.13 -11.15 -13.04
CA LEU A 340 13.04 -9.96 -13.89
C LEU A 340 11.69 -9.85 -14.61
N ARG A 341 11.04 -10.97 -14.94
CA ARG A 341 9.72 -10.98 -15.57
C ARG A 341 8.63 -10.46 -14.64
N GLU A 342 8.72 -10.82 -13.36
CA GLU A 342 7.75 -10.41 -12.34
C GLU A 342 7.95 -8.95 -11.93
N LEU A 343 9.21 -8.53 -11.80
CA LEU A 343 9.60 -7.19 -11.37
C LEU A 343 9.40 -6.12 -12.48
N CYS A 344 9.73 -6.46 -13.73
CA CYS A 344 9.70 -5.52 -14.85
C CYS A 344 8.28 -5.38 -15.43
N ASP A 345 7.59 -4.28 -15.12
CA ASP A 345 6.34 -3.90 -15.78
C ASP A 345 6.60 -2.80 -16.81
N GLU A 346 6.62 -3.17 -18.08
CA GLU A 346 6.79 -2.28 -19.24
C GLU A 346 5.79 -1.11 -19.27
N ARG A 347 4.63 -1.26 -18.64
CA ARG A 347 3.63 -0.19 -18.57
C ARG A 347 4.12 0.95 -17.67
N ALA A 348 4.84 0.68 -16.59
CA ALA A 348 5.42 1.71 -15.73
C ALA A 348 6.42 2.58 -16.50
N ARG A 349 7.29 1.95 -17.31
CA ARG A 349 8.19 2.66 -18.23
C ARG A 349 7.44 3.62 -19.15
N ALA A 350 6.34 3.13 -19.75
CA ALA A 350 5.53 3.93 -20.67
C ALA A 350 4.75 5.06 -19.97
N PHE A 351 4.28 4.87 -18.73
CA PHE A 351 3.65 5.93 -17.94
C PHE A 351 4.65 7.04 -17.59
N ILE A 352 5.84 6.70 -17.10
CA ILE A 352 6.90 7.67 -16.79
C ILE A 352 7.23 8.51 -18.03
N PHE A 353 7.34 7.87 -19.18
CA PHE A 353 7.61 8.57 -20.43
C PHE A 353 6.50 9.56 -20.83
N ASN A 354 5.23 9.21 -20.59
CA ASN A 354 4.11 10.14 -20.78
C ASN A 354 4.20 11.35 -19.84
N TYR A 355 4.58 11.16 -18.57
CA TYR A 355 4.78 12.27 -17.64
C TYR A 355 5.93 13.18 -18.04
N VAL A 356 7.06 12.62 -18.48
CA VAL A 356 8.21 13.42 -18.95
C VAL A 356 7.86 14.23 -20.20
N ARG A 357 7.01 13.71 -21.09
CA ARG A 357 6.49 14.47 -22.24
C ARG A 357 5.54 15.60 -21.83
N GLN A 358 4.77 15.39 -20.77
CA GLN A 358 3.78 16.35 -20.29
C GLN A 358 4.41 17.48 -19.47
N TYR A 359 5.35 17.15 -18.59
CA TYR A 359 5.90 18.05 -17.60
C TYR A 359 7.39 18.29 -17.86
N ALA A 360 7.75 19.52 -18.23
CA ALA A 360 9.13 19.90 -18.51
C ALA A 360 10.02 20.01 -17.25
N ASN A 361 9.42 20.28 -16.08
CA ASN A 361 10.13 20.58 -14.82
C ASN A 361 9.95 19.50 -13.76
N LEU A 362 10.04 18.22 -14.13
CA LEU A 362 9.93 17.12 -13.17
C LEU A 362 11.13 17.04 -12.22
N GLU A 363 10.83 16.76 -10.97
CA GLU A 363 11.80 16.37 -9.94
C GLU A 363 11.90 14.85 -9.88
N TYR A 364 10.77 14.15 -9.72
CA TYR A 364 10.71 12.70 -9.74
C TYR A 364 9.33 12.19 -10.17
N VAL A 365 9.30 10.91 -10.58
CA VAL A 365 8.07 10.15 -10.85
C VAL A 365 8.23 8.76 -10.25
N ASN A 366 7.30 8.35 -9.39
CA ASN A 366 7.20 6.98 -8.90
C ASN A 366 5.89 6.36 -9.35
N ILE A 367 5.94 5.11 -9.84
CA ILE A 367 4.76 4.36 -10.27
C ILE A 367 4.61 3.14 -9.39
N GLY A 368 3.42 2.96 -8.82
CA GLY A 368 3.05 1.75 -8.09
C GLY A 368 1.90 1.02 -8.76
N ARG A 369 1.89 -0.31 -8.66
CA ARG A 369 0.77 -1.16 -9.05
C ARG A 369 -0.04 -1.52 -7.83
N VAL A 370 -1.36 -1.38 -7.90
CA VAL A 370 -2.26 -1.83 -6.83
C VAL A 370 -2.44 -3.34 -6.98
N ALA A 371 -2.01 -4.11 -5.97
CA ALA A 371 -1.92 -5.57 -6.02
C ALA A 371 -3.30 -6.27 -6.00
N ASN A 372 -4.25 -5.75 -5.22
CA ASN A 372 -5.58 -6.32 -5.07
C ASN A 372 -6.68 -5.28 -5.36
N SER A 373 -7.88 -5.75 -5.74
CA SER A 373 -9.05 -4.87 -5.80
C SER A 373 -9.36 -4.34 -4.40
N LEU A 374 -9.33 -3.02 -4.24
CA LEU A 374 -9.71 -2.32 -3.02
C LEU A 374 -11.22 -2.28 -2.75
N SER A 375 -12.02 -2.67 -3.76
CA SER A 375 -13.48 -2.79 -3.64
C SER A 375 -13.87 -4.21 -3.19
N ARG A 376 -15.06 -4.38 -2.59
CA ARG A 376 -15.60 -5.68 -2.16
C ARG A 376 -15.88 -6.68 -3.30
N ARG A 377 -15.50 -6.36 -4.54
CA ARG A 377 -15.76 -7.16 -5.73
C ARG A 377 -14.75 -8.30 -5.84
N ARG A 378 -15.22 -9.50 -6.22
CA ARG A 378 -14.31 -10.58 -6.65
C ARG A 378 -13.69 -10.19 -7.98
N ASP A 379 -12.38 -10.41 -8.09
CA ASP A 379 -11.59 -10.01 -9.23
C ASP A 379 -12.20 -10.58 -10.53
N THR A 380 -12.32 -9.74 -11.56
CA THR A 380 -12.90 -10.17 -12.83
C THR A 380 -11.78 -10.64 -13.74
N GLU A 381 -11.96 -11.79 -14.38
CA GLU A 381 -11.04 -12.58 -15.24
C GLU A 381 -10.20 -11.84 -16.32
N LYS A 382 -10.30 -10.52 -16.48
CA LYS A 382 -9.53 -9.74 -17.46
C LYS A 382 -8.68 -8.65 -16.78
N ARG A 383 -7.49 -8.41 -17.33
CA ARG A 383 -6.40 -7.52 -16.88
C ARG A 383 -6.87 -6.10 -16.48
N ARG A 384 -7.39 -5.92 -15.26
CA ARG A 384 -7.65 -4.58 -14.70
C ARG A 384 -6.44 -4.09 -13.94
N GLY A 385 -5.40 -3.68 -14.67
CA GLY A 385 -4.25 -3.02 -14.06
C GLY A 385 -4.66 -1.66 -13.49
N VAL A 386 -4.57 -1.49 -12.17
CA VAL A 386 -4.69 -0.20 -11.51
C VAL A 386 -3.31 0.20 -11.00
N TYR A 387 -2.92 1.42 -11.30
CA TYR A 387 -1.66 2.01 -10.91
C TYR A 387 -1.90 3.30 -10.16
N ILE A 388 -0.94 3.65 -9.33
CA ILE A 388 -0.79 4.95 -8.72
C ILE A 388 0.46 5.59 -9.30
N ALA A 389 0.35 6.86 -9.66
CA ALA A 389 1.48 7.68 -10.05
C ALA A 389 1.65 8.79 -9.04
N GLU A 390 2.87 8.94 -8.55
CA GLU A 390 3.27 10.05 -7.72
C GLU A 390 4.29 10.88 -8.47
N VAL A 391 3.95 12.14 -8.74
CA VAL A 391 4.70 13.02 -9.61
C VAL A 391 5.03 14.29 -8.84
N LYS A 392 6.31 14.63 -8.75
CA LYS A 392 6.77 15.91 -8.18
C LYS A 392 7.32 16.80 -9.27
N ARG A 393 6.82 18.03 -9.30
CA ARG A 393 7.36 19.11 -10.13
C ARG A 393 8.27 19.99 -9.29
N ARG A 394 9.36 20.44 -9.90
CA ARG A 394 10.33 21.35 -9.27
C ARG A 394 9.64 22.66 -8.93
N GLY A 395 9.75 23.07 -7.67
CA GLY A 395 9.21 24.33 -7.15
C GLY A 395 7.75 24.26 -6.71
N GLU A 396 7.05 23.13 -6.88
CA GLU A 396 5.71 22.95 -6.33
C GLU A 396 5.77 22.35 -4.93
N GLU A 397 4.94 22.86 -4.01
CA GLU A 397 4.95 22.39 -2.62
C GLU A 397 4.43 20.96 -2.47
N ARG A 398 3.45 20.55 -3.28
CA ARG A 398 2.77 19.25 -3.15
C ARG A 398 3.05 18.35 -4.34
N GLU A 399 3.05 17.06 -4.07
CA GLU A 399 3.08 15.99 -5.06
C GLU A 399 1.71 15.87 -5.73
N ILE A 400 1.74 15.63 -7.04
CA ILE A 400 0.56 15.22 -7.80
C ILE A 400 0.44 13.71 -7.63
N VAL A 401 -0.69 13.26 -7.10
CA VAL A 401 -0.99 11.84 -6.93
C VAL A 401 -2.18 11.49 -7.83
N SER A 402 -1.95 10.59 -8.77
CA SER A 402 -2.93 10.17 -9.76
C SER A 402 -3.21 8.66 -9.66
N ILE A 403 -4.45 8.27 -9.92
CA ILE A 403 -4.84 6.88 -10.17
C ILE A 403 -4.95 6.67 -11.67
N ILE A 404 -4.21 5.67 -12.17
CA ILE A 404 -4.22 5.22 -13.55
C ILE A 404 -4.97 3.89 -13.62
N ARG A 405 -6.00 3.79 -14.45
CA ARG A 405 -6.76 2.57 -14.68
C ARG A 405 -6.67 2.16 -16.14
N MET A 406 -6.13 0.97 -16.39
CA MET A 406 -6.12 0.39 -17.73
C MET A 406 -7.55 0.13 -18.21
N GLN A 407 -7.80 0.40 -19.48
CA GLN A 407 -9.09 0.15 -20.09
C GLN A 407 -9.40 -1.35 -20.11
N LYS A 408 -10.65 -1.72 -19.79
CA LYS A 408 -11.10 -3.11 -19.75
C LYS A 408 -11.10 -3.79 -21.13
N TRP A 409 -11.42 -3.03 -22.17
CA TRP A 409 -11.51 -3.50 -23.55
C TRP A 409 -10.57 -2.67 -24.40
N GLY A 410 -9.28 -3.01 -24.38
CA GLY A 410 -8.27 -2.39 -25.21
C GLY A 410 -7.99 -3.21 -26.48
N VAL A 411 -6.99 -2.77 -27.24
CA VAL A 411 -6.54 -3.46 -28.46
C VAL A 411 -6.13 -4.90 -28.15
N ARG A 412 -5.41 -5.13 -27.05
CA ARG A 412 -4.98 -6.48 -26.62
C ARG A 412 -6.17 -7.40 -26.42
N GLU A 413 -7.16 -6.99 -25.65
CA GLU A 413 -8.32 -7.84 -25.32
C GLU A 413 -9.16 -8.16 -26.55
N HIS A 414 -9.26 -7.24 -27.51
CA HIS A 414 -9.93 -7.51 -28.79
C HIS A 414 -9.12 -8.45 -29.70
N LEU A 415 -7.79 -8.33 -29.72
CA LEU A 415 -6.93 -9.29 -30.41
C LEU A 415 -7.09 -10.69 -29.81
N ASP A 416 -7.05 -10.81 -28.47
CA ASP A 416 -7.23 -12.08 -27.77
C ASP A 416 -8.60 -12.72 -28.05
N ASP A 417 -9.65 -11.90 -28.27
CA ASP A 417 -10.97 -12.35 -28.72
C ASP A 417 -11.03 -12.70 -30.23
N GLY A 418 -9.88 -12.71 -30.92
CA GLY A 418 -9.73 -13.12 -32.32
C GLY A 418 -10.09 -12.05 -33.35
N LYS A 419 -10.15 -10.77 -32.98
CA LYS A 419 -10.37 -9.67 -33.93
C LYS A 419 -9.10 -9.35 -34.70
N SER A 420 -9.26 -8.78 -35.90
CA SER A 420 -8.14 -8.23 -36.67
C SER A 420 -7.53 -7.03 -35.93
N LEU A 421 -6.26 -6.68 -36.21
CA LEU A 421 -5.62 -5.52 -35.60
C LEU A 421 -6.38 -4.22 -35.87
N GLN A 422 -6.85 -4.02 -37.10
CA GLN A 422 -7.63 -2.85 -37.47
C GLN A 422 -8.95 -2.77 -36.69
N ASP A 423 -9.69 -3.87 -36.62
CA ASP A 423 -10.95 -3.92 -35.86
C ASP A 423 -10.72 -3.73 -34.36
N ALA A 424 -9.64 -4.29 -33.82
CA ALA A 424 -9.26 -4.16 -32.42
C ALA A 424 -8.93 -2.71 -32.05
N MET A 425 -8.19 -2.00 -32.91
CA MET A 425 -7.90 -0.57 -32.74
C MET A 425 -9.17 0.28 -32.78
N MET A 426 -10.03 0.08 -33.78
CA MET A 426 -11.28 0.82 -33.93
C MET A 426 -12.20 0.62 -32.71
N ARG A 427 -12.42 -0.64 -32.30
CA ARG A 427 -13.29 -0.95 -31.14
C ARG A 427 -12.73 -0.45 -29.82
N SER A 428 -11.40 -0.44 -29.66
CA SER A 428 -10.74 0.12 -28.48
C SER A 428 -10.97 1.64 -28.38
N ASP A 429 -10.94 2.35 -29.50
CA ASP A 429 -11.21 3.79 -29.54
C ASP A 429 -12.70 4.09 -29.35
N GLU A 430 -13.60 3.33 -30.00
CA GLU A 430 -15.05 3.41 -29.74
C GLU A 430 -15.39 3.17 -28.26
N TYR A 431 -14.72 2.23 -27.60
CA TYR A 431 -14.91 2.00 -26.17
C TYR A 431 -14.39 3.15 -25.31
N THR A 432 -13.30 3.82 -25.72
CA THR A 432 -12.80 5.03 -25.04
C THR A 432 -13.84 6.15 -25.10
N GLU A 433 -14.40 6.41 -26.29
CA GLU A 433 -15.47 7.38 -26.49
C GLU A 433 -16.71 7.05 -25.65
N TYR A 434 -17.11 5.77 -25.61
CA TYR A 434 -18.20 5.30 -24.76
C TYR A 434 -17.95 5.62 -23.27
N LEU A 435 -16.71 5.44 -22.77
CA LEU A 435 -16.38 5.74 -21.38
C LEU A 435 -16.49 7.25 -21.07
N LEU A 436 -16.10 8.11 -22.02
CA LEU A 436 -16.20 9.57 -21.90
C LEU A 436 -17.65 10.05 -21.96
N ASP A 437 -18.44 9.54 -22.89
CA ASP A 437 -19.88 9.84 -22.97
C ASP A 437 -20.61 9.38 -21.70
N ARG A 438 -20.29 8.17 -21.21
CA ARG A 438 -20.81 7.64 -19.95
C ARG A 438 -20.52 8.57 -18.78
N ARG A 439 -19.29 9.08 -18.71
CA ARG A 439 -18.88 10.03 -17.68
C ARG A 439 -19.65 11.35 -17.80
N LEU A 440 -19.80 11.88 -19.01
CA LEU A 440 -20.58 13.09 -19.29
C LEU A 440 -22.04 12.91 -18.86
N GLY A 441 -22.67 11.79 -19.21
CA GLY A 441 -24.05 11.49 -18.81
C GLY A 441 -24.23 11.39 -17.29
N CYS A 442 -23.25 10.82 -16.57
CA CYS A 442 -23.27 10.80 -15.11
C CYS A 442 -23.17 12.22 -14.54
N TRP A 443 -22.26 13.05 -15.07
CA TRP A 443 -22.06 14.41 -14.61
C TRP A 443 -23.30 15.28 -14.86
N GLN A 444 -23.93 15.13 -16.04
CA GLN A 444 -25.16 15.83 -16.39
C GLN A 444 -26.34 15.48 -15.47
N LEU A 445 -26.38 14.27 -14.91
CA LEU A 445 -27.37 13.82 -13.93
C LEU A 445 -26.99 14.15 -12.47
N GLY A 446 -25.93 14.93 -12.25
CA GLY A 446 -25.52 15.38 -10.93
C GLY A 446 -24.63 14.41 -10.17
N MET A 447 -24.07 13.38 -10.81
CA MET A 447 -23.13 12.47 -10.14
C MET A 447 -21.84 13.22 -9.85
N ASN A 448 -21.48 13.32 -8.57
CA ASN A 448 -20.23 13.95 -8.18
C ASN A 448 -19.05 13.02 -8.49
N LEU A 449 -18.31 13.37 -9.53
CA LEU A 449 -17.17 12.63 -10.05
C LEU A 449 -15.94 13.54 -9.98
N PRO A 450 -14.71 12.99 -9.99
CA PRO A 450 -13.47 13.77 -10.10
C PRO A 450 -13.59 14.82 -11.21
N SER A 451 -13.19 16.06 -10.96
CA SER A 451 -13.38 17.17 -11.89
C SER A 451 -12.64 16.98 -13.21
N CYS A 452 -11.42 16.43 -13.15
CA CYS A 452 -10.60 16.14 -14.32
C CYS A 452 -10.30 14.64 -14.45
N VAL A 453 -10.43 14.15 -15.68
CA VAL A 453 -10.05 12.79 -16.07
C VAL A 453 -9.40 12.88 -17.44
N THR A 454 -8.22 12.28 -17.62
CA THR A 454 -7.51 12.29 -18.90
C THR A 454 -7.47 10.88 -19.49
N ALA A 455 -7.95 10.73 -20.72
CA ALA A 455 -7.75 9.51 -21.49
C ALA A 455 -6.42 9.58 -22.24
N ARG A 456 -5.58 8.55 -22.08
CA ARG A 456 -4.24 8.47 -22.66
C ARG A 456 -3.96 7.07 -23.17
N LYS A 457 -2.84 6.90 -23.86
CA LYS A 457 -2.39 5.62 -24.39
C LYS A 457 -0.94 5.38 -24.00
N ILE A 458 -0.59 4.11 -23.78
CA ILE A 458 0.80 3.64 -23.73
C ILE A 458 1.05 2.70 -24.91
N CYS A 459 2.30 2.63 -25.35
CA CYS A 459 2.72 1.63 -26.33
C CYS A 459 3.14 0.36 -25.58
N GLU A 460 2.57 -0.79 -25.94
CA GLU A 460 2.95 -2.10 -25.41
C GLU A 460 3.34 -3.02 -26.58
N ARG A 461 4.28 -3.93 -26.34
CA ARG A 461 4.55 -5.03 -27.28
C ARG A 461 3.54 -6.14 -27.04
N TYR A 462 2.73 -6.47 -28.05
CA TYR A 462 1.77 -7.56 -27.98
C TYR A 462 2.49 -8.90 -27.93
N SER A 463 1.99 -9.80 -27.11
CA SER A 463 2.53 -11.15 -26.92
C SER A 463 1.37 -12.09 -26.63
N SER A 464 1.27 -13.18 -27.37
CA SER A 464 0.22 -14.18 -27.19
C SER A 464 0.77 -15.59 -27.35
N SER A 465 0.35 -16.48 -26.44
CA SER A 465 0.59 -17.91 -26.54
C SER A 465 -0.45 -18.62 -27.41
N ASP A 466 -1.59 -17.99 -27.70
CA ASP A 466 -2.69 -18.53 -28.49
C ASP A 466 -2.27 -18.69 -29.96
N PRO A 467 -2.36 -19.90 -30.55
CA PRO A 467 -2.04 -20.14 -31.96
C PRO A 467 -2.74 -19.18 -32.93
N ARG A 468 -3.97 -18.74 -32.64
CA ARG A 468 -4.78 -17.85 -33.49
C ARG A 468 -4.17 -16.46 -33.61
N THR A 469 -3.54 -15.96 -32.56
CA THR A 469 -3.00 -14.60 -32.48
C THR A 469 -1.48 -14.56 -32.35
N ARG A 470 -0.82 -15.72 -32.30
CA ARG A 470 0.64 -15.87 -32.20
C ARG A 470 1.39 -15.11 -33.29
N HIS A 471 0.85 -15.09 -34.51
CA HIS A 471 1.44 -14.37 -35.66
C HIS A 471 1.51 -12.85 -35.47
N LEU A 472 0.74 -12.29 -34.53
CA LEU A 472 0.78 -10.87 -34.14
C LEU A 472 1.74 -10.61 -32.98
N SER A 473 2.35 -11.63 -32.39
CA SER A 473 3.32 -11.44 -31.30
C SER A 473 4.51 -10.61 -31.77
N GLY A 474 4.88 -9.59 -30.99
CA GLY A 474 5.92 -8.62 -31.32
C GLY A 474 5.40 -7.30 -31.89
N VAL A 475 4.14 -7.23 -32.34
CA VAL A 475 3.54 -5.99 -32.84
C VAL A 475 3.36 -4.98 -31.70
N ILE A 476 3.63 -3.69 -31.98
CA ILE A 476 3.33 -2.61 -31.04
C ILE A 476 1.83 -2.29 -31.09
N ILE A 477 1.19 -2.30 -29.93
CA ILE A 477 -0.21 -1.93 -29.74
C ILE A 477 -0.32 -0.72 -28.83
N TRP A 478 -1.38 0.06 -29.01
CA TRP A 478 -1.70 1.17 -28.12
C TRP A 478 -2.74 0.72 -27.11
N SER A 479 -2.35 0.72 -25.85
CA SER A 479 -3.25 0.37 -24.75
C SER A 479 -3.76 1.64 -24.07
N PRO A 480 -5.07 1.92 -24.18
CA PRO A 480 -5.65 3.08 -23.52
C PRO A 480 -5.75 2.90 -22.01
N TYR A 481 -5.63 4.01 -21.30
CA TYR A 481 -5.86 4.11 -19.86
C TYR A 481 -6.53 5.44 -19.53
N ILE A 482 -7.18 5.44 -18.37
CA ILE A 482 -7.80 6.61 -17.80
C ILE A 482 -6.99 7.04 -16.58
N GLU A 483 -6.58 8.29 -16.54
CA GLU A 483 -5.88 8.92 -15.43
C GLU A 483 -6.81 9.93 -14.74
N ARG A 484 -6.85 9.89 -13.41
CA ARG A 484 -7.55 10.89 -12.59
C ARG A 484 -6.74 11.22 -11.35
N ASP A 485 -7.02 12.35 -10.73
CA ASP A 485 -6.45 12.70 -9.44
C ASP A 485 -6.90 11.69 -8.35
N TYR A 486 -6.02 11.49 -7.37
CA TYR A 486 -6.34 10.77 -6.16
C TYR A 486 -7.33 11.56 -5.29
N ILE A 487 -8.40 10.90 -4.84
CA ILE A 487 -9.41 11.51 -3.97
C ILE A 487 -8.96 11.28 -2.53
N ARG A 488 -8.63 12.35 -1.82
CA ARG A 488 -8.25 12.31 -0.40
C ARG A 488 -9.51 12.20 0.44
N GLY A 489 -9.79 11.00 0.94
CA GLY A 489 -10.97 10.70 1.74
C GLY A 489 -11.04 9.25 2.16
N ILE A 490 -12.16 8.84 2.75
CA ILE A 490 -12.38 7.49 3.27
C ILE A 490 -13.45 6.81 2.41
N ALA A 491 -13.21 5.59 1.93
CA ALA A 491 -14.24 4.88 1.18
C ALA A 491 -15.45 4.58 2.08
N THR A 492 -16.66 4.73 1.56
CA THR A 492 -17.88 4.66 2.38
C THR A 492 -18.03 3.32 3.12
N ASP A 493 -17.53 2.24 2.53
CA ASP A 493 -17.63 0.89 3.06
C ASP A 493 -16.56 0.54 4.11
N LYS A 494 -15.64 1.49 4.39
CA LYS A 494 -14.49 1.35 5.29
C LYS A 494 -14.42 2.45 6.36
N ILE A 495 -15.49 3.22 6.51
CA ILE A 495 -15.61 4.23 7.57
C ILE A 495 -15.42 3.55 8.94
N PRO A 496 -14.47 4.01 9.77
CA PRO A 496 -14.24 3.43 11.09
C PRO A 496 -15.47 3.51 11.99
N ARG A 497 -15.67 2.47 12.82
CA ARG A 497 -16.81 2.39 13.74
C ARG A 497 -16.93 3.59 14.67
N HIS A 498 -15.83 4.05 15.27
CA HIS A 498 -15.83 5.20 16.19
C HIS A 498 -16.35 6.49 15.54
N ARG A 499 -16.25 6.64 14.20
CA ARG A 499 -16.83 7.78 13.48
C ARG A 499 -18.34 7.64 13.31
N LEU A 500 -18.84 6.42 13.13
CA LEU A 500 -20.28 6.15 13.03
C LEU A 500 -21.00 6.30 14.38
N GLU A 501 -20.27 6.16 15.48
CA GLU A 501 -20.77 6.39 16.84
C GLU A 501 -20.95 7.88 17.18
N ASP A 502 -20.34 8.79 16.43
CA ASP A 502 -20.62 10.23 16.53
C ASP A 502 -21.94 10.57 15.80
N PRO A 503 -22.99 11.01 16.51
CA PRO A 503 -24.29 11.34 15.91
C PRO A 503 -24.19 12.39 14.80
N ALA A 504 -23.33 13.41 14.96
CA ALA A 504 -23.22 14.50 14.00
C ALA A 504 -22.58 14.02 12.68
N PHE A 505 -21.53 13.21 12.80
CA PHE A 505 -20.89 12.55 11.66
C PHE A 505 -21.87 11.59 10.96
N ALA A 506 -22.57 10.75 11.73
CA ALA A 506 -23.48 9.74 11.21
C ALA A 506 -24.65 10.36 10.43
N LEU A 507 -25.30 11.39 10.98
CA LEU A 507 -26.42 12.06 10.29
C LEU A 507 -25.94 12.79 9.02
N ARG A 508 -24.76 13.42 9.07
CA ARG A 508 -24.18 14.07 7.88
C ARG A 508 -23.84 13.04 6.80
N LEU A 509 -23.28 11.90 7.18
CA LEU A 509 -23.01 10.80 6.27
C LEU A 509 -24.31 10.25 5.67
N ALA A 510 -25.37 10.09 6.47
CA ALA A 510 -26.67 9.59 5.99
C ALA A 510 -27.23 10.47 4.87
N ALA A 511 -27.19 11.80 5.04
CA ALA A 511 -27.62 12.75 4.02
C ALA A 511 -26.82 12.60 2.73
N LEU A 512 -25.48 12.58 2.82
CA LEU A 512 -24.60 12.44 1.66
C LEU A 512 -24.79 11.10 0.93
N LEU A 513 -25.01 10.01 1.67
CA LEU A 513 -25.33 8.70 1.09
C LEU A 513 -26.67 8.73 0.37
N GLY A 514 -27.69 9.40 0.94
CA GLY A 514 -29.00 9.55 0.30
C GLY A 514 -28.90 10.31 -1.01
N ASP A 515 -28.20 11.44 -1.01
CA ASP A 515 -27.97 12.24 -2.22
C ASP A 515 -27.24 11.44 -3.32
N ALA A 516 -26.18 10.72 -2.96
CA ALA A 516 -25.42 9.90 -3.89
C ALA A 516 -26.23 8.68 -4.40
N ALA A 517 -27.05 8.07 -3.54
CA ALA A 517 -27.91 6.96 -3.89
C ALA A 517 -28.94 7.33 -4.96
N ALA A 518 -29.53 8.54 -4.88
CA ALA A 518 -30.50 9.03 -5.84
C ALA A 518 -29.92 9.08 -7.26
N VAL A 519 -28.72 9.64 -7.43
CA VAL A 519 -28.09 9.67 -8.75
C VAL A 519 -27.68 8.26 -9.20
N ASN A 520 -27.13 7.44 -8.30
CA ASN A 520 -26.65 6.10 -8.61
C ASN A 520 -27.78 5.19 -9.13
N ILE A 521 -28.97 5.26 -8.52
CA ILE A 521 -30.14 4.48 -8.96
C ILE A 521 -30.66 4.95 -10.33
N ILE A 522 -30.67 6.26 -10.58
CA ILE A 522 -31.13 6.84 -11.86
C ILE A 522 -30.25 6.33 -13.00
N VAL A 523 -28.92 6.42 -12.85
CA VAL A 523 -27.98 5.94 -13.87
C VAL A 523 -27.91 4.41 -13.94
N GLY A 524 -28.58 3.69 -13.05
CA GLY A 524 -28.70 2.22 -13.09
C GLY A 524 -27.36 1.51 -13.03
N ARG A 525 -26.54 1.88 -12.05
CA ARG A 525 -25.18 1.34 -11.91
C ARG A 525 -25.21 -0.09 -11.35
N CYS A 526 -24.79 -1.05 -12.16
CA CYS A 526 -24.69 -2.45 -11.75
C CYS A 526 -23.52 -3.18 -12.40
N ASP A 527 -23.16 -4.34 -11.85
CA ASP A 527 -22.21 -5.26 -12.47
C ASP A 527 -22.83 -6.06 -13.63
N ARG A 528 -22.02 -6.96 -14.21
CA ARG A 528 -22.45 -7.85 -15.30
C ARG A 528 -23.53 -8.87 -14.91
N HIS A 529 -23.75 -9.09 -13.62
CA HIS A 529 -24.76 -10.00 -13.09
C HIS A 529 -26.03 -9.25 -12.63
N GLY A 530 -26.07 -7.93 -12.81
CA GLY A 530 -27.19 -7.09 -12.39
C GLY A 530 -27.15 -6.69 -10.90
N LYS A 531 -26.07 -6.99 -10.17
CA LYS A 531 -25.91 -6.54 -8.78
C LYS A 531 -25.61 -5.04 -8.76
N VAL A 532 -26.36 -4.28 -7.96
CA VAL A 532 -26.16 -2.84 -7.79
C VAL A 532 -24.76 -2.55 -7.22
N LEU A 533 -24.13 -1.52 -7.76
CA LEU A 533 -22.81 -1.04 -7.34
C LEU A 533 -22.96 0.31 -6.62
N PHE A 534 -23.18 0.24 -5.31
CA PHE A 534 -23.29 1.41 -4.45
C PHE A 534 -22.85 1.06 -3.03
N ASP A 535 -22.12 1.97 -2.39
CA ASP A 535 -21.55 1.80 -1.06
C ASP A 535 -20.68 0.54 -0.98
N ASP A 536 -19.86 0.34 -2.03
CA ASP A 536 -19.02 -0.85 -2.25
C ASP A 536 -17.51 -0.54 -2.34
N GLY A 537 -17.14 0.70 -2.03
CA GLY A 537 -15.77 1.22 -1.98
C GLY A 537 -15.39 2.15 -3.12
N ASP A 538 -16.26 2.33 -4.13
CA ASP A 538 -16.04 3.33 -5.19
C ASP A 538 -16.53 4.73 -4.77
N GLU A 539 -17.38 4.85 -3.75
CA GLU A 539 -17.77 6.12 -3.14
C GLU A 539 -16.76 6.52 -2.06
N VAL A 540 -16.19 7.72 -2.18
CA VAL A 540 -15.21 8.27 -1.24
C VAL A 540 -15.79 9.47 -0.53
N VAL A 541 -15.84 9.40 0.81
CA VAL A 541 -16.22 10.51 1.67
C VAL A 541 -15.02 11.44 1.82
N VAL A 542 -15.16 12.66 1.34
CA VAL A 542 -14.20 13.74 1.58
C VAL A 542 -14.62 14.45 2.87
N GLU A 543 -13.65 14.72 3.74
CA GLU A 543 -13.87 15.42 5.00
C GLU A 543 -13.52 16.91 4.84
N GLY A 544 -14.34 17.77 5.46
CA GLY A 544 -14.04 19.20 5.58
C GLY A 544 -12.96 19.48 6.64
N PRO A 545 -12.57 20.76 6.81
CA PRO A 545 -11.52 21.16 7.77
C PRO A 545 -11.77 20.74 9.22
N SER A 546 -13.04 20.52 9.61
CA SER A 546 -13.46 20.07 10.93
C SER A 546 -13.45 18.56 11.13
N GLY A 547 -13.08 17.76 10.10
CA GLY A 547 -13.19 16.30 10.12
C GLY A 547 -14.62 15.78 9.90
N SER A 548 -15.57 16.66 9.58
CA SER A 548 -16.95 16.29 9.27
C SER A 548 -17.11 15.93 7.78
N PRO A 549 -17.99 14.99 7.40
CA PRO A 549 -18.22 14.64 5.99
C PRO A 549 -18.72 15.85 5.19
N SER A 550 -17.97 16.26 4.17
CA SER A 550 -18.34 17.38 3.31
C SER A 550 -19.09 16.90 2.08
N GLU A 551 -18.56 15.89 1.38
CA GLU A 551 -19.10 15.41 0.11
C GLU A 551 -18.83 13.92 -0.19
N ILE A 552 -19.76 13.39 -1.01
CA ILE A 552 -19.77 12.18 -1.83
C ILE A 552 -18.94 12.19 -3.14
N VAL A 553 -17.72 11.69 -3.27
CA VAL A 553 -17.08 11.60 -4.63
C VAL A 553 -17.06 10.16 -5.14
N VAL A 554 -17.64 9.90 -6.31
CA VAL A 554 -17.61 8.59 -6.95
C VAL A 554 -16.31 8.43 -7.76
N ALA A 555 -15.40 7.60 -7.25
CA ALA A 555 -14.06 7.41 -7.79
C ALA A 555 -14.01 6.66 -9.12
N ASP A 556 -14.99 5.78 -9.38
CA ASP A 556 -15.12 5.03 -10.63
C ASP A 556 -16.60 4.84 -11.03
N PRO A 557 -17.09 5.49 -12.11
CA PRO A 557 -18.45 5.33 -12.61
C PRO A 557 -18.65 4.02 -13.40
N THR A 558 -17.79 3.02 -13.24
CA THR A 558 -17.96 1.72 -13.90
C THR A 558 -19.30 1.10 -13.51
N GLY A 559 -19.97 0.55 -14.53
CA GLY A 559 -21.28 -0.07 -14.39
C GLY A 559 -22.46 0.87 -14.60
N THR A 560 -22.26 2.20 -14.71
CA THR A 560 -23.36 3.13 -14.98
C THR A 560 -23.91 2.91 -16.39
N PHE A 561 -25.22 3.12 -16.52
CA PHE A 561 -26.02 2.82 -17.71
C PHE A 561 -25.99 1.34 -18.12
N SER A 562 -25.60 0.42 -17.23
CA SER A 562 -25.71 -1.03 -17.48
C SER A 562 -27.16 -1.50 -17.34
N ASN A 563 -27.88 -1.03 -16.32
CA ASN A 563 -29.31 -1.25 -16.15
C ASN A 563 -30.08 0.01 -16.57
N PHE A 564 -30.48 0.06 -17.83
CA PHE A 564 -31.17 1.21 -18.41
C PHE A 564 -32.66 0.95 -18.72
N ASP A 565 -33.10 -0.31 -18.70
CA ASP A 565 -34.42 -0.73 -19.16
C ASP A 565 -35.35 -1.20 -18.02
N GLN A 566 -34.81 -1.69 -16.91
CA GLN A 566 -35.61 -2.17 -15.79
C GLN A 566 -36.17 -1.01 -14.95
N SER A 567 -37.29 -1.25 -14.28
CA SER A 567 -37.90 -0.29 -13.36
C SER A 567 -37.03 -0.09 -12.11
N LEU A 568 -36.95 1.16 -11.61
CA LEU A 568 -36.11 1.52 -10.47
C LEU A 568 -36.56 0.84 -9.17
N GLN A 569 -37.86 0.57 -9.04
CA GLN A 569 -38.48 -0.12 -7.91
C GLN A 569 -37.84 -1.48 -7.63
N ARG A 570 -37.38 -2.20 -8.66
CA ARG A 570 -36.70 -3.50 -8.50
C ARG A 570 -35.36 -3.39 -7.78
N MET A 571 -34.73 -2.22 -7.82
CA MET A 571 -33.45 -1.96 -7.17
C MET A 571 -33.61 -1.46 -5.73
N ALA A 572 -34.83 -1.12 -5.29
CA ALA A 572 -35.10 -0.58 -3.96
C ALA A 572 -34.47 -1.39 -2.80
N PRO A 573 -34.48 -2.74 -2.79
CA PRO A 573 -33.82 -3.51 -1.73
C PRO A 573 -32.32 -3.18 -1.60
N ALA A 574 -31.61 -3.05 -2.72
CA ALA A 574 -30.18 -2.78 -2.71
C ALA A 574 -29.83 -1.38 -2.16
N TYR A 575 -30.76 -0.42 -2.28
CA TYR A 575 -30.60 0.94 -1.74
C TYR A 575 -31.06 1.07 -0.28
N ALA A 576 -31.63 0.03 0.32
CA ALA A 576 -31.83 -0.05 1.78
C ALA A 576 -30.57 -0.55 2.52
N GLU A 577 -29.73 -1.33 1.84
CA GLU A 577 -28.52 -1.94 2.41
C GLU A 577 -27.51 -0.96 3.04
N PRO A 578 -27.26 0.26 2.50
CA PRO A 578 -26.39 1.24 3.15
C PRO A 578 -26.84 1.60 4.57
N VAL A 579 -28.15 1.65 4.81
CA VAL A 579 -28.74 1.88 6.13
C VAL A 579 -28.67 0.60 6.97
N ASN A 580 -29.10 -0.53 6.42
CA ASN A 580 -29.13 -1.82 7.13
C ASN A 580 -27.74 -2.21 7.68
N ARG A 581 -26.68 -2.00 6.90
CA ARG A 581 -25.30 -2.29 7.30
C ARG A 581 -24.79 -1.44 8.47
N ARG A 582 -25.30 -0.20 8.60
CA ARG A 582 -24.82 0.76 9.60
C ARG A 582 -25.68 0.80 10.87
N LYS A 583 -26.90 0.24 10.79
CA LYS A 583 -27.81 0.10 11.92
C LYS A 583 -27.17 -0.31 13.25
N PRO A 584 -26.29 -1.33 13.34
CA PRO A 584 -25.71 -1.74 14.63
C PRO A 584 -24.62 -0.81 15.18
N PHE A 585 -24.19 0.20 14.41
CA PHE A 585 -23.04 1.05 14.74
C PHE A 585 -23.41 2.52 14.99
N VAL A 586 -24.60 2.95 14.56
CA VAL A 586 -25.05 4.33 14.73
C VAL A 586 -25.89 4.47 16.00
N PRO A 587 -25.78 5.57 16.76
CA PRO A 587 -26.53 5.76 18.00
C PRO A 587 -28.04 5.84 17.81
N GLU A 588 -28.49 6.47 16.72
CA GLU A 588 -29.89 6.69 16.40
C GLU A 588 -30.25 6.15 15.00
N PRO A 589 -30.47 4.82 14.86
CA PRO A 589 -30.70 4.21 13.55
C PRO A 589 -31.92 4.75 12.80
N ALA A 590 -32.99 5.12 13.53
CA ALA A 590 -34.20 5.69 12.94
C ALA A 590 -33.93 7.09 12.33
N ALA A 591 -33.18 7.94 13.05
CA ALA A 591 -32.81 9.26 12.57
C ALA A 591 -31.87 9.17 11.36
N PHE A 592 -30.93 8.22 11.37
CA PHE A 592 -30.06 7.93 10.22
C PHE A 592 -30.88 7.50 8.99
N ALA A 593 -31.81 6.57 9.15
CA ALA A 593 -32.65 6.07 8.08
C ALA A 593 -33.52 7.17 7.45
N GLU A 594 -34.19 7.99 8.28
CA GLU A 594 -35.04 9.07 7.79
C GLU A 594 -34.22 10.18 7.12
N THR A 595 -33.04 10.52 7.65
CA THR A 595 -32.13 11.49 7.02
C THR A 595 -31.66 11.02 5.64
N TYR A 596 -31.29 9.74 5.53
CA TYR A 596 -30.92 9.11 4.25
C TYR A 596 -32.08 9.15 3.23
N LEU A 597 -33.28 8.75 3.64
CA LEU A 597 -34.45 8.72 2.76
C LEU A 597 -34.89 10.12 2.33
N GLN A 598 -34.85 11.10 3.23
CA GLN A 598 -35.19 12.48 2.91
C GLN A 598 -34.22 13.09 1.89
N ALA A 599 -32.92 12.87 2.09
CA ALA A 599 -31.89 13.32 1.14
C ALA A 599 -32.05 12.62 -0.23
N PHE A 600 -32.24 11.30 -0.23
CA PHE A 600 -32.53 10.53 -1.44
C PHE A 600 -33.72 11.09 -2.22
N GLN A 601 -34.87 11.29 -1.56
CA GLN A 601 -36.07 11.78 -2.22
C GLN A 601 -35.85 13.19 -2.79
N THR A 602 -35.27 14.09 -1.97
CA THR A 602 -35.02 15.48 -2.35
C THR A 602 -34.09 15.56 -3.57
N SER A 603 -32.98 14.83 -3.55
CA SER A 603 -32.02 14.78 -4.66
C SER A 603 -32.66 14.22 -5.94
N PHE A 604 -33.46 13.13 -5.82
CA PHE A 604 -34.16 12.57 -6.98
C PHE A 604 -35.15 13.58 -7.59
N GLU A 605 -35.95 14.25 -6.76
CA GLU A 605 -36.90 15.27 -7.20
C GLU A 605 -36.20 16.44 -7.91
N GLN A 606 -35.06 16.90 -7.38
CA GLN A 606 -34.25 17.95 -8.00
C GLN A 606 -33.71 17.55 -9.38
N ILE A 607 -33.15 16.35 -9.51
CA ILE A 607 -32.62 15.84 -10.78
C ILE A 607 -33.76 15.70 -11.81
N ARG A 608 -34.90 15.18 -11.38
CA ARG A 608 -36.09 15.05 -12.24
C ARG A 608 -36.61 16.41 -12.68
N ALA A 609 -36.72 17.37 -11.77
CA ALA A 609 -37.15 18.75 -12.09
C ALA A 609 -36.18 19.41 -13.09
N GLN A 610 -34.88 19.30 -12.86
CA GLN A 610 -33.87 19.84 -13.76
C GLN A 610 -33.95 19.23 -15.16
N TYR A 611 -34.15 17.92 -15.28
CA TYR A 611 -34.39 17.27 -16.57
C TYR A 611 -35.65 17.81 -17.25
N LEU A 612 -36.76 17.97 -16.53
CA LEU A 612 -38.00 18.48 -17.10
C LEU A 612 -37.86 19.93 -17.60
N ASP A 613 -37.18 20.78 -16.83
CA ASP A 613 -36.94 22.19 -17.17
C ASP A 613 -35.99 22.35 -18.37
N LEU A 614 -34.99 21.46 -18.47
CA LEU A 614 -33.96 21.48 -19.52
C LEU A 614 -34.10 20.34 -20.53
N ARG A 615 -35.32 19.83 -20.73
CA ARG A 615 -35.59 18.60 -21.50
C ARG A 615 -34.87 18.55 -22.83
N ARG A 616 -34.98 19.61 -23.63
CA ARG A 616 -34.33 19.69 -24.95
C ARG A 616 -32.82 19.49 -24.85
N ALA A 617 -32.16 20.06 -23.84
CA ALA A 617 -30.71 19.95 -23.67
C ALA A 617 -30.31 18.51 -23.31
N PHE A 618 -31.08 17.84 -22.44
CA PHE A 618 -30.85 16.44 -22.09
C PHE A 618 -31.10 15.50 -23.27
N ASP A 619 -32.23 15.64 -23.96
CA ASP A 619 -32.63 14.75 -25.06
C ASP A 619 -31.68 14.85 -26.26
N THR A 620 -31.09 16.02 -26.49
CA THR A 620 -30.20 16.24 -27.64
C THR A 620 -28.71 16.00 -27.33
N LEU A 621 -28.35 15.70 -26.07
CA LEU A 621 -26.96 15.65 -25.63
C LEU A 621 -26.10 14.63 -26.39
N PHE A 622 -26.69 13.50 -26.81
CA PHE A 622 -25.97 12.41 -27.49
C PHE A 622 -26.51 12.09 -28.90
N ASN A 623 -27.28 13.01 -29.50
CA ASN A 623 -27.98 12.78 -30.78
C ASN A 623 -27.06 12.61 -32.01
N TYR A 624 -25.77 12.92 -31.87
CA TYR A 624 -24.76 12.75 -32.90
C TYR A 624 -24.10 11.36 -32.84
N ARG A 625 -24.39 10.56 -31.80
CA ARG A 625 -23.93 9.18 -31.70
C ARG A 625 -24.86 8.28 -32.52
N ARG A 626 -24.44 7.02 -32.67
CA ARG A 626 -25.27 6.02 -33.36
C ARG A 626 -26.36 5.56 -32.43
N TRP A 627 -27.61 5.75 -32.83
CA TRP A 627 -28.76 5.14 -32.17
C TRP A 627 -28.82 3.65 -32.53
N ASP A 628 -28.73 2.77 -31.52
CA ASP A 628 -28.82 1.31 -31.67
C ASP A 628 -29.56 0.69 -30.47
N PRO A 629 -30.75 0.08 -30.68
CA PRO A 629 -31.52 -0.61 -29.64
C PRO A 629 -30.75 -1.73 -28.94
N ASN A 630 -29.68 -2.26 -29.56
CA ASN A 630 -28.80 -3.26 -28.97
C ASN A 630 -27.90 -2.67 -27.86
N GLY A 631 -28.11 -1.40 -27.48
CA GLY A 631 -27.51 -0.79 -26.30
C GLY A 631 -26.37 0.17 -26.61
N SER A 632 -26.49 0.98 -27.67
CA SER A 632 -25.63 2.17 -27.81
C SER A 632 -25.84 3.14 -26.66
N PHE A 633 -24.88 4.05 -26.45
CA PHE A 633 -24.99 4.99 -25.34
C PHE A 633 -26.19 5.93 -25.46
N GLU A 634 -26.47 6.44 -26.66
CA GLU A 634 -27.64 7.30 -26.93
C GLU A 634 -28.96 6.60 -26.56
N TYR A 635 -29.13 5.34 -26.96
CA TYR A 635 -30.32 4.57 -26.59
C TYR A 635 -30.40 4.35 -25.06
N ARG A 636 -29.30 3.99 -24.41
CA ARG A 636 -29.26 3.84 -22.94
C ARG A 636 -29.64 5.13 -22.22
N TRP A 637 -29.13 6.26 -22.70
CA TRP A 637 -29.42 7.59 -22.17
C TRP A 637 -30.90 7.93 -22.28
N GLU A 638 -31.50 7.77 -23.47
CA GLU A 638 -32.93 7.97 -23.71
C GLU A 638 -33.80 7.14 -22.75
N ARG A 639 -33.44 5.86 -22.56
CA ARG A 639 -34.17 4.94 -21.67
C ARG A 639 -34.05 5.36 -20.20
N VAL A 640 -32.89 5.82 -19.76
CA VAL A 640 -32.69 6.35 -18.40
C VAL A 640 -33.52 7.62 -18.17
N LEU A 641 -33.54 8.56 -19.10
CA LEU A 641 -34.34 9.79 -18.98
C LEU A 641 -35.84 9.50 -18.97
N THR A 642 -36.30 8.61 -19.85
CA THR A 642 -37.70 8.15 -19.87
C THR A 642 -38.09 7.51 -18.54
N ARG A 643 -37.18 6.73 -17.94
CA ARG A 643 -37.39 6.09 -16.64
C ARG A 643 -37.40 7.10 -15.49
N LEU A 644 -36.50 8.08 -15.51
CA LEU A 644 -36.46 9.20 -14.56
C LEU A 644 -37.79 9.97 -14.56
N GLU A 645 -38.32 10.28 -15.75
CA GLU A 645 -39.56 11.03 -15.91
C GLU A 645 -40.77 10.30 -15.28
N ARG A 646 -40.87 9.00 -15.54
CA ARG A 646 -42.03 8.16 -15.18
C ARG A 646 -42.03 7.70 -13.73
N THR A 647 -40.90 7.78 -13.04
CA THR A 647 -40.80 7.30 -11.66
C THR A 647 -41.36 8.34 -10.69
N ASP A 648 -42.22 7.91 -9.78
CA ASP A 648 -42.64 8.70 -8.63
C ASP A 648 -41.57 8.60 -7.51
N PRO A 649 -40.90 9.72 -7.15
CA PRO A 649 -39.86 9.70 -6.12
C PRO A 649 -40.37 9.31 -4.73
N ALA A 650 -41.62 9.68 -4.39
CA ALA A 650 -42.20 9.37 -3.08
C ALA A 650 -42.56 7.87 -2.97
N GLU A 651 -43.10 7.29 -4.05
CA GLU A 651 -43.37 5.84 -4.11
C GLU A 651 -42.08 5.04 -3.99
N LEU A 652 -41.03 5.41 -4.74
CA LEU A 652 -39.73 4.75 -4.71
C LEU A 652 -39.08 4.84 -3.31
N THR A 653 -39.12 6.01 -2.69
CA THR A 653 -38.60 6.22 -1.33
C THR A 653 -39.36 5.36 -0.30
N SER A 654 -40.69 5.27 -0.44
CA SER A 654 -41.53 4.39 0.39
C SER A 654 -41.16 2.91 0.22
N LEU A 655 -40.86 2.47 -1.01
CA LEU A 655 -40.39 1.10 -1.27
C LEU A 655 -39.03 0.82 -0.63
N ILE A 656 -38.07 1.76 -0.73
CA ILE A 656 -36.77 1.62 -0.05
C ILE A 656 -36.97 1.52 1.46
N ARG A 657 -37.81 2.38 2.05
CA ARG A 657 -38.13 2.36 3.49
C ARG A 657 -38.64 0.99 3.94
N ARG A 658 -39.50 0.31 3.15
CA ARG A 658 -40.01 -1.04 3.48
C ARG A 658 -38.94 -2.12 3.53
N HIS A 659 -37.80 -1.92 2.89
CA HIS A 659 -36.67 -2.85 2.91
C HIS A 659 -35.62 -2.51 3.98
N ILE A 660 -35.77 -1.39 4.69
CA ILE A 660 -34.94 -1.08 5.86
C ILE A 660 -35.39 -1.96 7.02
N ALA A 661 -34.46 -2.71 7.60
CA ALA A 661 -34.76 -3.65 8.68
C ALA A 661 -35.27 -2.91 9.92
N ALA A 662 -36.39 -3.40 10.48
CA ALA A 662 -37.05 -2.86 11.68
C ALA A 662 -36.16 -2.90 12.90
#